data_AF-A0A956AHV7-F1
#
_entry.id   AF-A0A956AHV7-F1
#
_cell.length_a   1.000
_cell.length_b   1.000
_cell.length_c   1.000
_cell.angle_alpha   90.00
_cell.angle_beta   90.00
_cell.angle_gamma   90.00
#
_symmetry.space_group_name_H-M   'P 1'
#
loop_
_entity.id
_entity.type
_entity.pdbx_description
1 polymer ?
#
loop_
_entity_poly.entity_id
_entity_poly.type
_entity_poly.pdbx_seq_one_letter_code
_entity_poly.pdbx_strand_id
1 'polypeptide(L)'
;FGGAWDPVAEGSSLFLPHLNAPDQPLRGYVDLHTHPMSHLAFGGKVFHGAPDASSLMPAGTWRCNEEAIELDRLDLSEEERTAIALGDSNSTHGGPGDDNPCGDALRDTLINVLTMMLGATNEHAPGSGGYPSFRSWPTWDDFTHQHMWVDWVRRTHASGMRVLVALAHHNSTLARVAQGDDPLDDRGSGDLQVEQIIAWAERADFMEVAYTPEQLRDIVSRDKLAIVVGVELDDMGNFNAGAPPGDAEIRREIKRLYDKGVRYIFPVHLTDNHFGGTALYQDIFSVANRAQLGRWLDLDCSTEVGHRYGLEGEEIDIVAAVLQFFDLADGDRPAVPECLPAEGHVNQRRLTRPGYVALNEMMRLGMMIDVDHMSIATISDVLDLAQDEEYPVNSGHNGPRGVGGTENARTVEQYARIAALGGMAGLGWEHQTARGFMEKVRAVRAAMGGAPVGFGTDANSLVLSPPPPAGTPIDYSRFPQASLGLRTWDYNEEGVAHYGLMPDYLREVELIGGAEDVDALFDGAERFAQMWARSVEASADVVELGACPHAEPGDLCVPPTTFGPYCPRGVAGDREFDGHGPRMTATARLELSDDQRRLYVVMSMHALEVDQDGDVTGDGSEAFGEWRELIAEVPEDDPLAIITGVVSPTESTVEVVSSAAGFQIGVPGGENTTTPGTLERNALEELVSSFTLVGDTGGDDISVDADCGDDTRMTVALNPITVRFGRLPEPPPGQERVVAPVRGIGPFCDFPIRRGDAEFDGHGPAISATVRVAVTPDNRQVTATVHFIAAETGGGDSYGEGTFEEIIYTAPDGKLIASLDSTAEVGIEYVADAAGFQIIGAIGDEGQPRIEDGQNLVREFRIVGDTGGPDLSDDADCGDDTRISVEFHPLLLTLVDAPEPPPDTFEVEVELPPTSWLCDLRLVRGDREFGGNGPHIVASVFVGPGLDGRSVGARIQLRAEEAPGDTIAEGTWIQPIWTAPAGQRVVELLSPPRAAADFTSRGHGLQDIRPPQLIGGAAQRLEIYGDTAGTDVS
;
A
#
# COMPACT_ATOMS: atom_id res chain seq x y z
N PHE A 1 -28.49 -9.18 44.50
CA PHE A 1 -28.60 -10.64 44.72
C PHE A 1 -28.96 -10.95 46.17
N GLY A 2 -30.15 -11.49 46.47
CA GLY A 2 -30.68 -11.58 47.86
C GLY A 2 -31.58 -12.78 48.17
N GLY A 3 -31.46 -13.88 47.41
CA GLY A 3 -32.10 -15.17 47.71
C GLY A 3 -31.04 -16.24 47.96
N ALA A 4 -31.26 -17.12 48.94
CA ALA A 4 -30.34 -18.21 49.27
C ALA A 4 -30.37 -19.27 48.15
N TRP A 5 -29.41 -19.18 47.25
CA TRP A 5 -29.12 -20.14 46.18
C TRP A 5 -27.96 -21.06 46.66
N ASP A 6 -28.07 -22.38 46.41
CA ASP A 6 -27.10 -23.41 46.82
C ASP A 6 -26.56 -24.13 45.57
N PRO A 7 -25.38 -23.76 45.05
CA PRO A 7 -24.80 -24.33 43.83
C PRO A 7 -24.59 -25.85 43.87
N VAL A 8 -24.39 -26.39 45.08
CA VAL A 8 -23.98 -27.80 45.26
C VAL A 8 -25.14 -28.75 44.94
N ALA A 9 -26.38 -28.27 44.97
CA ALA A 9 -27.57 -29.05 44.65
C ALA A 9 -27.83 -29.22 43.14
N GLU A 10 -27.16 -28.45 42.27
CA GLU A 10 -27.54 -28.25 40.86
C GLU A 10 -26.72 -29.07 39.84
N GLY A 11 -25.64 -29.73 40.26
CA GLY A 11 -24.81 -30.55 39.36
C GLY A 11 -24.07 -29.76 38.28
N SER A 12 -24.06 -28.42 38.34
CA SER A 12 -23.19 -27.54 37.56
C SER A 12 -22.20 -26.87 38.50
N SER A 13 -20.94 -26.73 38.06
CA SER A 13 -19.90 -26.09 38.85
C SER A 13 -19.70 -24.60 38.55
N LEU A 14 -20.37 -24.05 37.54
CA LEU A 14 -20.08 -22.72 36.98
C LEU A 14 -20.04 -21.60 38.02
N PHE A 15 -20.94 -21.61 39.00
CA PHE A 15 -21.01 -20.58 40.04
C PHE A 15 -20.40 -21.03 41.39
N LEU A 16 -19.66 -22.14 41.40
CA LEU A 16 -18.84 -22.50 42.56
C LEU A 16 -17.60 -21.62 42.60
N PRO A 17 -17.06 -21.30 43.79
CA PRO A 17 -15.80 -20.56 43.87
C PRO A 17 -14.67 -21.34 43.19
N HIS A 18 -14.23 -20.89 42.02
CA HIS A 18 -13.06 -21.40 41.32
C HIS A 18 -11.82 -20.64 41.81
N LEU A 19 -11.43 -20.87 43.07
CA LEU A 19 -10.26 -20.23 43.68
C LEU A 19 -9.06 -21.18 43.59
N ASN A 20 -7.97 -20.68 43.03
CA ASN A 20 -6.68 -21.37 43.09
C ASN A 20 -5.85 -20.80 44.22
N ALA A 21 -5.08 -21.66 44.88
CA ALA A 21 -4.00 -21.18 45.74
C ALA A 21 -2.92 -20.47 44.86
N PRO A 22 -2.14 -19.53 45.41
CA PRO A 22 -1.12 -18.79 44.64
C PRO A 22 -0.12 -19.65 43.86
N ASP A 23 0.11 -20.89 44.30
CA ASP A 23 1.06 -21.83 43.71
C ASP A 23 0.41 -22.89 42.78
N GLN A 24 -0.86 -22.70 42.41
CA GLN A 24 -1.58 -23.61 41.50
C GLN A 24 -1.87 -22.93 40.16
N PRO A 25 -1.97 -23.70 39.06
CA PRO A 25 -2.47 -23.21 37.78
C PRO A 25 -3.78 -22.44 37.96
N LEU A 26 -3.94 -21.33 37.24
CA LEU A 26 -5.19 -20.59 37.21
C LEU A 26 -6.31 -21.47 36.60
N ARG A 27 -7.53 -21.23 37.06
CA ARG A 27 -8.74 -21.97 36.72
C ARG A 27 -9.86 -20.97 36.54
N GLY A 28 -10.52 -21.06 35.40
CA GLY A 28 -11.47 -20.10 34.89
C GLY A 28 -11.18 -19.78 33.43
N TYR A 29 -12.19 -19.26 32.75
CA TYR A 29 -12.07 -18.93 31.33
C TYR A 29 -11.67 -17.48 31.13
N VAL A 30 -11.27 -17.18 29.90
CA VAL A 30 -10.89 -15.86 29.42
C VAL A 30 -11.77 -15.50 28.23
N ASP A 31 -12.07 -14.22 28.12
CA ASP A 31 -12.55 -13.61 26.90
C ASP A 31 -11.45 -12.70 26.33
N LEU A 32 -10.93 -13.06 25.16
CA LEU A 32 -9.79 -12.42 24.51
C LEU A 32 -10.18 -11.17 23.73
N HIS A 33 -11.48 -10.88 23.57
CA HIS A 33 -11.91 -9.82 22.67
C HIS A 33 -13.27 -9.23 23.06
N THR A 34 -13.28 -8.00 23.60
CA THR A 34 -14.51 -7.28 23.98
C THR A 34 -14.34 -5.77 23.87
N HIS A 35 -15.44 -5.03 23.68
CA HIS A 35 -15.44 -3.56 23.51
C HIS A 35 -16.38 -2.86 24.50
N PRO A 36 -16.06 -2.81 25.80
CA PRO A 36 -16.97 -2.23 26.80
C PRO A 36 -17.26 -0.72 26.61
N MET A 37 -16.41 -0.01 25.87
CA MET A 37 -16.48 1.46 25.64
C MET A 37 -16.94 1.86 24.24
N SER A 38 -17.59 0.98 23.47
CA SER A 38 -18.04 1.28 22.10
C SER A 38 -18.93 2.50 21.98
N HIS A 39 -19.62 2.90 23.05
CA HIS A 39 -20.42 4.13 23.10
C HIS A 39 -19.61 5.42 22.99
N LEU A 40 -18.28 5.34 23.09
CA LEU A 40 -17.35 6.44 22.84
C LEU A 40 -16.62 6.30 21.50
N ALA A 41 -16.67 5.12 20.89
CA ALA A 41 -16.15 4.89 19.55
C ALA A 41 -17.02 5.58 18.49
N PHE A 42 -16.49 5.71 17.27
CA PHE A 42 -17.22 6.25 16.12
C PHE A 42 -17.84 7.63 16.37
N GLY A 43 -17.12 8.49 17.12
CA GLY A 43 -17.57 9.82 17.52
C GLY A 43 -18.75 9.82 18.50
N GLY A 44 -19.01 8.69 19.17
CA GLY A 44 -20.02 8.54 20.22
C GLY A 44 -21.45 8.51 19.73
N LYS A 45 -21.68 8.16 18.45
CA LYS A 45 -22.99 8.24 17.80
C LYS A 45 -23.52 6.93 17.23
N VAL A 46 -22.69 5.90 17.13
CA VAL A 46 -23.12 4.59 16.62
C VAL A 46 -23.72 3.74 17.73
N PHE A 47 -23.05 3.67 18.88
CA PHE A 47 -23.49 2.86 20.01
C PHE A 47 -24.22 3.69 21.07
N HIS A 48 -25.38 3.22 21.50
CA HIS A 48 -26.14 3.81 22.60
C HIS A 48 -25.94 3.05 23.91
N GLY A 49 -25.72 3.81 24.98
CA GLY A 49 -25.66 3.32 26.35
C GLY A 49 -24.24 3.33 26.92
N ALA A 50 -24.03 2.90 28.17
CA ALA A 50 -22.72 2.93 28.81
C ALA A 50 -22.56 1.83 29.89
N PRO A 51 -21.32 1.40 30.21
CA PRO A 51 -21.10 0.19 31.01
C PRO A 51 -21.33 0.39 32.52
N ASP A 52 -21.44 1.61 33.03
CA ASP A 52 -21.85 1.87 34.42
C ASP A 52 -22.52 3.24 34.62
N ALA A 53 -23.03 3.48 35.83
CA ALA A 53 -23.69 4.74 36.23
C ALA A 53 -22.70 5.90 36.51
N SER A 54 -21.42 5.72 36.21
CA SER A 54 -20.34 6.70 36.40
C SER A 54 -19.54 6.93 35.12
N SER A 55 -20.06 6.45 33.99
CA SER A 55 -19.40 6.52 32.70
C SER A 55 -19.47 7.92 32.11
N LEU A 56 -18.51 8.24 31.24
CA LEU A 56 -18.62 9.36 30.32
C LEU A 56 -19.69 9.03 29.27
N MET A 57 -20.66 9.92 29.08
CA MET A 57 -21.67 9.85 28.02
C MET A 57 -21.34 10.87 26.92
N PRO A 58 -21.50 10.51 25.64
CA PRO A 58 -21.36 11.44 24.52
C PRO A 58 -22.27 12.66 24.61
N ALA A 59 -21.94 13.69 23.82
CA ALA A 59 -22.86 14.80 23.57
C ALA A 59 -24.18 14.28 22.97
N GLY A 60 -25.27 14.98 23.23
CA GLY A 60 -26.61 14.62 22.74
C GLY A 60 -27.38 13.60 23.60
N THR A 61 -26.71 12.74 24.37
CA THR A 61 -27.36 11.60 25.03
C THR A 61 -28.34 11.99 26.14
N TRP A 62 -28.05 13.05 26.91
CA TRP A 62 -28.90 13.51 28.01
C TRP A 62 -29.35 14.95 27.81
N ARG A 63 -30.64 15.13 27.52
CA ARG A 63 -31.26 16.44 27.30
C ARG A 63 -30.56 17.25 26.21
N CYS A 64 -30.03 16.57 25.20
CA CYS A 64 -29.28 17.18 24.10
C CYS A 64 -28.13 18.06 24.60
N ASN A 65 -27.36 17.56 25.57
CA ASN A 65 -26.13 18.17 26.06
C ASN A 65 -25.17 18.47 24.89
N GLU A 66 -24.57 19.66 24.87
CA GLU A 66 -23.65 20.08 23.80
C GLU A 66 -22.27 19.41 23.91
N GLU A 67 -21.86 18.99 25.11
CA GLU A 67 -20.57 18.36 25.40
C GLU A 67 -20.78 17.02 26.12
N ALA A 68 -19.78 16.14 26.06
CA ALA A 68 -19.80 14.89 26.82
C ALA A 68 -19.93 15.13 28.33
N ILE A 69 -20.64 14.24 29.03
CA ILE A 69 -20.94 14.38 30.46
C ILE A 69 -20.48 13.17 31.26
N GLU A 70 -19.76 13.39 32.35
CA GLU A 70 -19.46 12.35 33.33
C GLU A 70 -20.66 12.19 34.26
N LEU A 71 -21.29 11.00 34.26
CA LEU A 71 -22.53 10.78 35.02
C LEU A 71 -22.35 10.97 36.52
N ASP A 72 -21.20 10.60 37.07
CA ASP A 72 -20.89 10.74 38.51
C ASP A 72 -20.69 12.19 38.97
N ARG A 73 -20.54 13.14 38.05
CA ARG A 73 -20.52 14.58 38.34
C ARG A 73 -21.91 15.19 38.44
N LEU A 74 -22.95 14.47 38.05
CA LEU A 74 -24.34 14.92 38.17
C LEU A 74 -24.84 14.67 39.60
N ASP A 75 -25.54 15.65 40.16
CA ASP A 75 -26.23 15.52 41.46
C ASP A 75 -27.53 14.70 41.28
N LEU A 76 -27.36 13.43 40.96
CA LEU A 76 -28.39 12.45 40.66
C LEU A 76 -28.14 11.16 41.45
N SER A 77 -29.22 10.46 41.80
CA SER A 77 -29.11 9.11 42.35
C SER A 77 -28.49 8.15 41.33
N GLU A 78 -27.95 7.03 41.80
CA GLU A 78 -27.43 5.97 40.92
C GLU A 78 -28.51 5.45 39.96
N GLU A 79 -29.74 5.28 40.44
CA GLU A 79 -30.89 4.86 39.61
C GLU A 79 -31.19 5.86 38.48
N GLU A 80 -31.15 7.17 38.77
CA GLU A 80 -31.31 8.21 37.74
C GLU A 80 -30.15 8.20 36.73
N ARG A 81 -28.92 7.95 37.18
CA ARG A 81 -27.75 7.83 36.30
C ARG A 81 -27.82 6.57 35.43
N THR A 82 -28.26 5.44 35.98
CA THR A 82 -28.55 4.22 35.22
C THR A 82 -29.63 4.45 34.16
N ALA A 83 -30.66 5.24 34.49
CA ALA A 83 -31.71 5.62 33.52
C ALA A 83 -31.20 6.53 32.38
N ILE A 84 -30.06 7.20 32.56
CA ILE A 84 -29.36 7.91 31.49
C ILE A 84 -28.47 6.95 30.70
N ALA A 85 -27.68 6.13 31.41
CA ALA A 85 -26.70 5.21 30.82
C ALA A 85 -27.33 4.07 30.00
N LEU A 86 -28.52 3.59 30.37
CA LEU A 86 -29.19 2.48 29.67
C LEU A 86 -30.60 2.88 29.25
N GLY A 87 -30.83 4.16 28.98
CA GLY A 87 -32.15 4.74 28.79
C GLY A 87 -32.77 4.49 27.41
N ASP A 88 -33.52 5.49 26.96
CA ASP A 88 -34.11 5.52 25.62
C ASP A 88 -33.05 5.98 24.60
N SER A 89 -32.92 5.24 23.49
CA SER A 89 -31.89 5.46 22.47
C SER A 89 -32.25 6.50 21.41
N ASN A 90 -33.45 7.10 21.47
CA ASN A 90 -33.94 8.01 20.43
C ASN A 90 -33.00 9.20 20.18
N SER A 91 -32.28 9.68 21.19
CA SER A 91 -31.27 10.75 21.03
C SER A 91 -30.08 10.36 20.15
N THR A 92 -29.76 9.06 20.10
CA THR A 92 -28.61 8.50 19.38
C THR A 92 -29.04 7.87 18.07
N HIS A 93 -30.11 7.07 18.06
CA HIS A 93 -30.54 6.33 16.85
C HIS A 93 -31.73 6.93 16.14
N GLY A 94 -32.50 7.81 16.79
CA GLY A 94 -33.70 8.40 16.21
C GLY A 94 -33.45 9.63 15.34
N GLY A 95 -34.31 9.80 14.33
CA GLY A 95 -34.35 11.00 13.49
C GLY A 95 -34.83 12.27 14.22
N PRO A 96 -34.72 13.45 13.58
CA PRO A 96 -35.08 14.73 14.19
C PRO A 96 -36.59 14.86 14.40
N GLY A 97 -36.99 15.43 15.53
CA GLY A 97 -38.41 15.66 15.87
C GLY A 97 -38.62 16.67 17.00
N ASP A 98 -39.88 17.07 17.24
CA ASP A 98 -40.25 18.00 18.33
C ASP A 98 -39.88 17.44 19.72
N ASP A 99 -39.87 16.12 19.85
CA ASP A 99 -39.48 15.35 21.03
C ASP A 99 -38.03 14.82 20.98
N ASN A 100 -37.32 15.03 19.85
CA ASN A 100 -35.93 14.65 19.65
C ASN A 100 -35.12 15.75 18.94
N PRO A 101 -34.84 16.88 19.62
CA PRO A 101 -34.17 18.01 19.00
C PRO A 101 -32.68 17.78 18.69
N CYS A 102 -32.09 16.68 19.17
CA CYS A 102 -30.72 16.24 18.86
C CYS A 102 -30.65 14.97 18.00
N GLY A 103 -31.80 14.50 17.50
CA GLY A 103 -31.85 13.47 16.48
C GLY A 103 -31.27 13.97 15.15
N ASP A 104 -30.75 13.03 14.35
CA ASP A 104 -30.15 13.34 13.05
C ASP A 104 -30.66 12.37 11.98
N ALA A 105 -31.08 12.90 10.83
CA ALA A 105 -31.74 12.09 9.80
C ALA A 105 -30.76 11.20 9.01
N LEU A 106 -29.51 11.65 8.83
CA LEU A 106 -28.47 10.87 8.16
C LEU A 106 -28.02 9.73 9.07
N ARG A 107 -27.82 10.02 10.35
CA ARG A 107 -27.47 9.01 11.35
C ARG A 107 -28.58 7.97 11.52
N ASP A 108 -29.84 8.37 11.65
CA ASP A 108 -30.98 7.45 11.71
C ASP A 108 -31.02 6.54 10.48
N THR A 109 -30.82 7.09 9.28
CA THR A 109 -30.73 6.31 8.04
C THR A 109 -29.57 5.30 8.09
N LEU A 110 -28.38 5.75 8.50
CA LEU A 110 -27.19 4.89 8.62
C LEU A 110 -27.44 3.71 9.57
N ILE A 111 -27.95 3.97 10.77
CA ILE A 111 -28.20 2.93 11.79
C ILE A 111 -29.22 1.91 11.28
N ASN A 112 -30.28 2.36 10.61
CA ASN A 112 -31.28 1.47 10.02
C ASN A 112 -30.68 0.58 8.92
N VAL A 113 -29.81 1.12 8.07
CA VAL A 113 -29.18 0.31 7.01
C VAL A 113 -28.13 -0.64 7.57
N LEU A 114 -27.30 -0.22 8.54
CA LEU A 114 -26.40 -1.13 9.24
C LEU A 114 -27.17 -2.30 9.85
N THR A 115 -28.29 -2.02 10.53
CA THR A 115 -29.18 -3.03 11.11
C THR A 115 -29.68 -4.03 10.05
N MET A 116 -30.06 -3.52 8.87
CA MET A 116 -30.50 -4.36 7.76
C MET A 116 -29.38 -5.25 7.21
N MET A 117 -28.19 -4.69 6.96
CA MET A 117 -27.06 -5.41 6.39
C MET A 117 -26.58 -6.55 7.28
N LEU A 118 -26.55 -6.30 8.59
CA LEU A 118 -26.07 -7.27 9.58
C LEU A 118 -27.19 -8.21 10.07
N GLY A 119 -28.39 -8.14 9.48
CA GLY A 119 -29.50 -9.05 9.77
C GLY A 119 -30.07 -8.95 11.19
N ALA A 120 -29.91 -7.80 11.84
CA ALA A 120 -30.38 -7.52 13.20
C ALA A 120 -31.84 -7.08 13.25
N THR A 121 -32.41 -7.11 14.46
CA THR A 121 -33.74 -6.54 14.71
C THR A 121 -33.67 -5.01 14.77
N ASN A 122 -34.60 -4.34 14.09
CA ASN A 122 -34.68 -2.88 14.14
C ASN A 122 -35.41 -2.44 15.42
N GLU A 123 -34.62 -2.17 16.45
CA GLU A 123 -35.08 -1.69 17.74
C GLU A 123 -34.96 -0.17 17.93
N HIS A 124 -34.88 0.61 16.85
CA HIS A 124 -34.52 2.04 16.90
C HIS A 124 -35.73 3.01 16.82
N ALA A 125 -36.95 2.50 16.93
CA ALA A 125 -38.18 3.30 16.81
C ALA A 125 -38.46 4.22 18.03
N PRO A 126 -39.20 5.34 17.86
CA PRO A 126 -39.58 6.20 18.98
C PRO A 126 -40.29 5.42 20.11
N GLY A 127 -39.74 5.46 21.32
CA GLY A 127 -40.22 4.70 22.47
C GLY A 127 -39.50 3.37 22.71
N SER A 128 -38.41 3.11 21.99
CA SER A 128 -37.43 2.05 22.26
C SER A 128 -36.72 2.26 23.58
N GLY A 129 -37.40 1.81 24.64
CA GLY A 129 -36.99 2.08 26.01
C GLY A 129 -36.16 0.96 26.59
N GLY A 130 -34.92 1.29 27.00
CA GLY A 130 -34.10 0.47 27.88
C GLY A 130 -34.57 0.54 29.33
N TYR A 131 -33.64 0.73 30.26
CA TYR A 131 -33.87 0.84 31.69
C TYR A 131 -35.00 1.83 32.03
N PRO A 132 -35.89 1.51 32.99
CA PRO A 132 -35.85 0.34 33.87
C PRO A 132 -36.58 -0.89 33.31
N SER A 133 -37.32 -0.75 32.21
CA SER A 133 -38.22 -1.80 31.73
C SER A 133 -37.62 -2.73 30.68
N PHE A 134 -36.61 -2.28 29.92
CA PHE A 134 -35.97 -2.99 28.81
C PHE A 134 -37.02 -3.59 27.86
N ARG A 135 -37.84 -2.70 27.27
CA ARG A 135 -38.97 -3.11 26.43
C ARG A 135 -38.54 -3.48 25.01
N SER A 136 -37.44 -2.90 24.56
CA SER A 136 -36.84 -3.18 23.26
C SER A 136 -35.49 -3.85 23.52
N TRP A 137 -34.48 -3.04 23.88
CA TRP A 137 -33.10 -3.50 23.99
C TRP A 137 -32.70 -3.80 25.45
N PRO A 138 -31.61 -4.56 25.67
CA PRO A 138 -30.83 -5.27 24.65
C PRO A 138 -31.46 -6.63 24.28
N THR A 139 -31.18 -7.08 23.06
CA THR A 139 -31.56 -8.40 22.51
C THR A 139 -30.35 -9.08 21.88
N TRP A 140 -30.42 -10.40 21.62
CA TRP A 140 -29.27 -11.14 21.09
C TRP A 140 -28.90 -10.71 19.66
N ASP A 141 -29.87 -10.18 18.93
CA ASP A 141 -29.76 -9.67 17.57
C ASP A 141 -29.78 -8.13 17.52
N ASP A 142 -29.28 -7.49 18.57
CA ASP A 142 -28.95 -6.06 18.66
C ASP A 142 -27.42 -5.89 18.72
N PHE A 143 -26.90 -4.87 18.06
CA PHE A 143 -25.46 -4.59 18.03
C PHE A 143 -25.11 -3.10 18.17
N THR A 144 -26.10 -2.20 18.25
CA THR A 144 -25.81 -0.77 18.43
C THR A 144 -26.15 -0.29 19.85
N HIS A 145 -26.52 -1.18 20.78
CA HIS A 145 -26.70 -0.84 22.18
C HIS A 145 -25.69 -1.51 23.12
N GLN A 146 -25.57 -0.96 24.33
CA GLN A 146 -24.68 -1.44 25.37
C GLN A 146 -25.10 -2.84 25.90
N HIS A 147 -24.19 -3.82 25.84
CA HIS A 147 -24.40 -5.22 26.25
C HIS A 147 -23.51 -5.64 27.43
N MET A 148 -22.61 -4.77 27.90
CA MET A 148 -21.60 -5.04 28.93
C MET A 148 -21.74 -4.13 30.17
N TRP A 149 -22.98 -3.92 30.65
CA TRP A 149 -23.22 -3.29 31.96
C TRP A 149 -22.44 -3.98 33.09
N VAL A 150 -21.95 -3.20 34.05
CA VAL A 150 -21.05 -3.68 35.13
C VAL A 150 -21.62 -4.84 35.94
N ASP A 151 -22.94 -4.90 36.19
CA ASP A 151 -23.55 -6.02 36.92
C ASP A 151 -23.64 -7.29 36.06
N TRP A 152 -23.76 -7.13 34.74
CA TRP A 152 -23.72 -8.24 33.79
C TRP A 152 -22.32 -8.85 33.74
N VAL A 153 -21.29 -8.01 33.65
CA VAL A 153 -19.88 -8.44 33.75
C VAL A 153 -19.59 -9.09 35.11
N ARG A 154 -20.13 -8.56 36.20
CA ARG A 154 -20.01 -9.17 37.55
C ARG A 154 -20.63 -10.56 37.60
N ARG A 155 -21.80 -10.78 36.96
CA ARG A 155 -22.43 -12.10 36.88
C ARG A 155 -21.56 -13.09 36.10
N THR A 156 -20.96 -12.65 35.00
CA THR A 156 -20.04 -13.47 34.18
C THR A 156 -18.73 -13.78 34.92
N HIS A 157 -18.18 -12.84 35.68
CA HIS A 157 -17.06 -13.12 36.59
C HIS A 157 -17.44 -14.16 37.66
N ALA A 158 -18.63 -14.04 38.25
CA ALA A 158 -19.11 -14.98 39.26
C ALA A 158 -19.31 -16.41 38.71
N SER A 159 -19.40 -16.59 37.38
CA SER A 159 -19.46 -17.90 36.73
C SER A 159 -18.11 -18.44 36.26
N GLY A 160 -17.00 -17.83 36.67
CA GLY A 160 -15.64 -18.35 36.42
C GLY A 160 -14.84 -17.61 35.34
N MET A 161 -15.30 -16.48 34.81
CA MET A 161 -14.43 -15.62 33.97
C MET A 161 -13.37 -14.96 34.85
N ARG A 162 -12.10 -15.07 34.45
CA ARG A 162 -10.96 -14.53 35.25
C ARG A 162 -10.15 -13.47 34.54
N VAL A 163 -10.17 -13.48 33.22
CA VAL A 163 -9.45 -12.51 32.38
C VAL A 163 -10.42 -11.99 31.33
N LEU A 164 -10.45 -10.67 31.16
CA LEU A 164 -11.21 -10.00 30.12
C LEU A 164 -10.28 -9.01 29.41
N VAL A 165 -10.09 -9.21 28.10
CA VAL A 165 -9.38 -8.27 27.25
C VAL A 165 -10.38 -7.22 26.78
N ALA A 166 -10.19 -5.98 27.21
CA ALA A 166 -11.03 -4.83 26.88
C ALA A 166 -10.30 -3.97 25.85
N LEU A 167 -10.85 -3.89 24.64
CA LEU A 167 -10.25 -3.24 23.48
C LEU A 167 -10.93 -1.90 23.22
N ALA A 168 -10.12 -0.87 23.01
CA ALA A 168 -10.58 0.34 22.33
C ALA A 168 -10.61 0.06 20.83
N HIS A 169 -11.70 0.43 20.16
CA HIS A 169 -11.84 0.24 18.71
C HIS A 169 -12.43 1.46 18.00
N HIS A 170 -12.08 1.64 16.73
CA HIS A 170 -12.55 2.78 15.96
C HIS A 170 -12.38 2.56 14.45
N ASN A 171 -13.23 3.26 13.68
CA ASN A 171 -13.11 3.42 12.24
C ASN A 171 -13.50 4.87 11.90
N SER A 172 -12.53 5.64 11.42
CA SER A 172 -12.72 7.08 11.18
C SER A 172 -13.75 7.38 10.06
N THR A 173 -13.91 6.49 9.08
CA THR A 173 -14.93 6.60 8.03
C THR A 173 -16.33 6.52 8.64
N LEU A 174 -16.59 5.48 9.44
CA LEU A 174 -17.88 5.28 10.08
C LEU A 174 -18.21 6.42 11.05
N ALA A 175 -17.22 6.90 11.81
CA ALA A 175 -17.39 8.05 12.72
C ALA A 175 -17.89 9.30 11.97
N ARG A 176 -17.34 9.58 10.78
CA ARG A 176 -17.71 10.76 9.98
C ARG A 176 -19.09 10.61 9.35
N VAL A 177 -19.40 9.43 8.80
CA VAL A 177 -20.71 9.17 8.18
C VAL A 177 -21.83 9.20 9.23
N ALA A 178 -21.55 8.74 10.45
CA ALA A 178 -22.47 8.77 11.58
C ALA A 178 -22.72 10.18 12.17
N GLN A 179 -22.12 11.24 11.60
CA GLN A 179 -22.15 12.59 12.16
C GLN A 179 -21.63 12.61 13.61
N GLY A 180 -20.51 11.92 13.84
CA GLY A 180 -19.83 11.83 15.13
C GLY A 180 -19.32 13.17 15.65
N ASP A 181 -19.12 13.24 16.96
CA ASP A 181 -18.39 14.34 17.61
C ASP A 181 -16.90 13.97 17.78
N ASP A 182 -16.04 14.97 18.00
CA ASP A 182 -14.62 14.73 18.25
C ASP A 182 -14.40 13.88 19.53
N PRO A 183 -13.39 12.99 19.56
CA PRO A 183 -12.42 12.72 18.48
C PRO A 183 -12.98 11.81 17.37
N LEU A 184 -12.76 12.21 16.12
CA LEU A 184 -13.14 11.43 14.93
C LEU A 184 -12.01 10.55 14.39
N ASP A 185 -10.78 10.78 14.83
CA ASP A 185 -9.59 10.00 14.47
C ASP A 185 -9.36 8.81 15.40
N ASP A 186 -8.71 7.78 14.87
CA ASP A 186 -8.39 6.52 15.57
C ASP A 186 -7.57 6.73 16.83
N ARG A 187 -6.53 7.55 16.77
CA ARG A 187 -5.67 7.83 17.92
C ARG A 187 -6.42 8.49 19.06
N GLY A 188 -7.20 9.53 18.78
CA GLY A 188 -7.97 10.28 19.77
C GLY A 188 -9.09 9.44 20.39
N SER A 189 -9.85 8.73 19.55
CA SER A 189 -10.92 7.83 20.00
C SER A 189 -10.37 6.66 20.82
N GLY A 190 -9.28 6.05 20.36
CA GLY A 190 -8.59 4.98 21.08
C GLY A 190 -8.07 5.44 22.45
N ASP A 191 -7.46 6.62 22.52
CA ASP A 191 -6.99 7.19 23.78
C ASP A 191 -8.12 7.43 24.78
N LEU A 192 -9.25 7.98 24.31
CA LEU A 192 -10.42 8.22 25.14
C LEU A 192 -10.98 6.91 25.72
N GLN A 193 -11.13 5.89 24.88
CA GLN A 193 -11.64 4.59 25.30
C GLN A 193 -10.70 3.88 26.26
N VAL A 194 -9.38 3.86 26.00
CA VAL A 194 -8.36 3.30 26.92
C VAL A 194 -8.45 3.93 28.30
N GLU A 195 -8.56 5.27 28.37
CA GLU A 195 -8.69 5.99 29.63
C GLU A 195 -9.98 5.60 30.38
N GLN A 196 -11.09 5.43 29.66
CA GLN A 196 -12.37 5.03 30.26
C GLN A 196 -12.38 3.55 30.69
N ILE A 197 -11.74 2.64 29.94
CA ILE A 197 -11.57 1.22 30.33
C ILE A 197 -10.85 1.13 31.68
N ILE A 198 -9.74 1.85 31.85
CA ILE A 198 -8.97 1.86 33.10
C ILE A 198 -9.83 2.42 34.23
N ALA A 199 -10.49 3.56 34.02
CA ALA A 199 -11.33 4.17 35.04
C ALA A 199 -12.51 3.27 35.44
N TRP A 200 -13.12 2.55 34.49
CA TRP A 200 -14.21 1.60 34.75
C TRP A 200 -13.75 0.44 35.63
N ALA A 201 -12.59 -0.15 35.33
CA ALA A 201 -12.00 -1.20 36.15
C ALA A 201 -11.66 -0.72 37.56
N GLU A 202 -11.12 0.49 37.72
CA GLU A 202 -10.77 1.07 39.03
C GLU A 202 -11.99 1.38 39.92
N ARG A 203 -13.14 1.72 39.31
CA ARG A 203 -14.39 2.00 40.05
C ARG A 203 -15.06 0.74 40.59
N ALA A 204 -14.82 -0.42 39.96
CA ALA A 204 -15.46 -1.66 40.36
C ALA A 204 -14.64 -2.42 41.41
N ASP A 205 -15.30 -2.85 42.50
CA ASP A 205 -14.66 -3.57 43.60
C ASP A 205 -14.14 -4.98 43.23
N PHE A 206 -14.63 -5.55 42.14
CA PHE A 206 -14.31 -6.90 41.66
C PHE A 206 -13.41 -6.94 40.43
N MET A 207 -12.99 -5.78 39.89
CA MET A 207 -12.10 -5.68 38.72
C MET A 207 -10.77 -5.03 39.11
N GLU A 208 -9.74 -5.28 38.30
CA GLU A 208 -8.45 -4.60 38.41
C GLU A 208 -7.68 -4.73 37.09
N VAL A 209 -6.99 -3.66 36.67
CA VAL A 209 -6.18 -3.68 35.45
C VAL A 209 -4.87 -4.43 35.70
N ALA A 210 -4.56 -5.40 34.85
CA ALA A 210 -3.27 -6.07 34.83
C ALA A 210 -2.35 -5.42 33.78
N TYR A 211 -1.12 -5.07 34.17
CA TYR A 211 -0.08 -4.56 33.26
C TYR A 211 1.06 -5.56 33.03
N THR A 212 1.07 -6.66 33.79
CA THR A 212 2.08 -7.71 33.77
C THR A 212 1.43 -9.07 34.05
N PRO A 213 2.01 -10.19 33.59
CA PRO A 213 1.52 -11.53 33.91
C PRO A 213 1.52 -11.82 35.43
N GLU A 214 2.46 -11.25 36.19
CA GLU A 214 2.49 -11.38 37.66
C GLU A 214 1.31 -10.67 38.31
N GLN A 215 0.97 -9.47 37.86
CA GLN A 215 -0.23 -8.76 38.34
C GLN A 215 -1.50 -9.50 37.98
N LEU A 216 -1.60 -10.04 36.75
CA LEU A 216 -2.75 -10.86 36.35
C LEU A 216 -2.96 -12.03 37.32
N ARG A 217 -1.88 -12.77 37.64
CA ARG A 217 -1.95 -13.89 38.60
C ARG A 217 -2.37 -13.42 40.00
N ASP A 218 -1.82 -12.30 40.49
CA ASP A 218 -2.19 -11.73 41.79
C ASP A 218 -3.67 -11.33 41.85
N ILE A 219 -4.16 -10.61 40.82
CA ILE A 219 -5.55 -10.17 40.71
C ILE A 219 -6.51 -11.37 40.75
N VAL A 220 -6.26 -12.38 39.91
CA VAL A 220 -7.10 -13.58 39.86
C VAL A 220 -7.05 -14.36 41.18
N SER A 221 -5.89 -14.41 41.86
CA SER A 221 -5.76 -15.08 43.17
C SER A 221 -6.59 -14.42 44.28
N ARG A 222 -6.94 -13.14 44.11
CA ARG A 222 -7.81 -12.36 45.01
C ARG A 222 -9.29 -12.42 44.62
N ASP A 223 -9.67 -13.33 43.72
CA ASP A 223 -11.04 -13.47 43.18
C ASP A 223 -11.55 -12.18 42.52
N LYS A 224 -10.66 -11.49 41.82
CA LYS A 224 -11.01 -10.36 40.96
C LYS A 224 -10.86 -10.74 39.49
N LEU A 225 -11.62 -10.05 38.65
CA LEU A 225 -11.47 -10.07 37.20
C LEU A 225 -10.26 -9.24 36.79
N ALA A 226 -9.28 -9.86 36.13
CA ALA A 226 -8.17 -9.16 35.52
C ALA A 226 -8.60 -8.53 34.19
N ILE A 227 -8.53 -7.21 34.11
CA ILE A 227 -8.77 -6.46 32.89
C ILE A 227 -7.44 -6.24 32.19
N VAL A 228 -7.34 -6.68 30.93
CA VAL A 228 -6.19 -6.42 30.06
C VAL A 228 -6.63 -5.39 29.03
N VAL A 229 -5.98 -4.23 29.03
CA VAL A 229 -6.33 -3.16 28.10
C VAL A 229 -5.66 -3.42 26.76
N GLY A 230 -6.43 -3.29 25.68
CA GLY A 230 -5.92 -3.40 24.33
C GLY A 230 -6.48 -2.37 23.36
N VAL A 231 -6.01 -2.42 22.11
CA VAL A 231 -6.48 -1.57 21.02
C VAL A 231 -6.64 -2.37 19.72
N GLU A 232 -7.68 -2.01 18.98
CA GLU A 232 -8.02 -2.52 17.65
C GLU A 232 -8.46 -1.34 16.77
N LEU A 233 -7.48 -0.72 16.10
CA LEU A 233 -7.67 0.53 15.37
C LEU A 233 -7.25 0.33 13.92
N ASP A 234 -7.97 0.98 12.99
CA ASP A 234 -7.63 0.95 11.57
C ASP A 234 -6.32 1.70 11.31
N ASP A 235 -6.21 2.89 11.89
CA ASP A 235 -5.11 3.82 11.67
C ASP A 235 -4.36 4.15 12.96
N MET A 236 -3.61 3.17 13.47
CA MET A 236 -2.82 3.33 14.69
C MET A 236 -1.81 4.48 14.54
N GLY A 237 -1.98 5.53 15.37
CA GLY A 237 -1.13 6.71 15.35
C GLY A 237 -1.58 7.81 14.39
N ASN A 238 -2.66 7.59 13.63
CA ASN A 238 -3.13 8.43 12.53
C ASN A 238 -2.11 8.58 11.40
N PHE A 239 -1.47 7.47 11.02
CA PHE A 239 -0.42 7.44 10.01
C PHE A 239 -0.94 7.41 8.57
N ASN A 240 -2.16 6.94 8.31
CA ASN A 240 -2.71 6.80 6.96
C ASN A 240 -2.79 8.13 6.20
N ALA A 241 -2.76 9.27 6.92
CA ALA A 241 -2.67 10.59 6.32
C ALA A 241 -1.22 10.97 5.95
N GLY A 242 -0.85 10.80 4.68
CA GLY A 242 0.37 11.38 4.11
C GLY A 242 1.45 10.36 3.76
N ALA A 243 2.72 10.75 3.94
CA ALA A 243 3.85 9.87 3.66
C ALA A 243 3.97 8.79 4.76
N PRO A 244 4.50 7.58 4.44
CA PRO A 244 4.70 6.54 5.43
C PRO A 244 5.49 7.03 6.66
N PRO A 245 5.09 6.63 7.88
CA PRO A 245 5.74 7.08 9.11
C PRO A 245 7.18 6.55 9.19
N GLY A 246 8.09 7.36 9.74
CA GLY A 246 9.47 6.93 9.97
C GLY A 246 9.58 5.98 11.16
N ASP A 247 10.61 5.12 11.19
CA ASP A 247 10.80 4.08 12.21
C ASP A 247 10.73 4.62 13.65
N ALA A 248 11.37 5.77 13.90
CA ALA A 248 11.37 6.39 15.22
C ALA A 248 9.99 6.92 15.64
N GLU A 249 9.13 7.27 14.69
CA GLU A 249 7.76 7.69 14.94
C GLU A 249 6.87 6.51 15.32
N ILE A 250 6.98 5.41 14.58
CA ILE A 250 6.31 4.15 14.87
C ILE A 250 6.67 3.67 16.27
N ARG A 251 7.98 3.59 16.60
CA ARG A 251 8.43 3.16 17.93
C ARG A 251 7.89 4.05 19.05
N ARG A 252 7.85 5.37 18.83
CA ARG A 252 7.27 6.30 19.81
C ARG A 252 5.78 6.07 20.01
N GLU A 253 5.04 5.75 18.96
CA GLU A 253 3.60 5.52 19.05
C GLU A 253 3.27 4.20 19.76
N ILE A 254 3.95 3.10 19.42
CA ILE A 254 3.80 1.83 20.14
C ILE A 254 4.16 2.00 21.61
N LYS A 255 5.29 2.66 21.90
CA LYS A 255 5.69 2.95 23.28
C LYS A 255 4.67 3.84 24.01
N ARG A 256 4.05 4.81 23.34
CA ARG A 256 3.01 5.67 23.92
C ARG A 256 1.80 4.84 24.36
N LEU A 257 1.32 3.93 23.51
CA LEU A 257 0.22 3.02 23.85
C LEU A 257 0.60 2.12 25.04
N TYR A 258 1.81 1.56 25.03
CA TYR A 258 2.33 0.78 26.15
C TYR A 258 2.38 1.58 27.45
N ASP A 259 2.88 2.81 27.41
CA ASP A 259 2.94 3.72 28.58
C ASP A 259 1.55 4.12 29.08
N LYS A 260 0.53 4.15 28.20
CA LYS A 260 -0.88 4.35 28.57
C LYS A 260 -1.54 3.12 29.21
N GLY A 261 -0.90 1.96 29.14
CA GLY A 261 -1.40 0.73 29.76
C GLY A 261 -1.83 -0.36 28.78
N VAL A 262 -1.76 -0.12 27.48
CA VAL A 262 -2.11 -1.11 26.44
C VAL A 262 -1.13 -2.28 26.50
N ARG A 263 -1.65 -3.50 26.48
CA ARG A 263 -0.87 -4.74 26.49
C ARG A 263 -1.28 -5.75 25.42
N TYR A 264 -2.45 -5.58 24.82
CA TYR A 264 -2.96 -6.41 23.73
C TYR A 264 -3.22 -5.53 22.51
N ILE A 265 -2.78 -5.92 21.32
CA ILE A 265 -2.76 -5.02 20.16
C ILE A 265 -3.03 -5.73 18.85
N PHE A 266 -3.89 -5.13 18.03
CA PHE A 266 -4.11 -5.47 16.63
C PHE A 266 -3.32 -4.49 15.77
N PRO A 267 -2.27 -4.94 15.05
CA PRO A 267 -1.50 -4.08 14.15
C PRO A 267 -2.28 -3.66 12.89
N VAL A 268 -3.18 -4.51 12.42
CA VAL A 268 -4.03 -4.29 11.24
C VAL A 268 -5.46 -4.66 11.63
N HIS A 269 -6.43 -3.86 11.19
CA HIS A 269 -7.85 -4.06 11.45
C HIS A 269 -8.64 -4.08 10.13
N LEU A 270 -9.74 -3.33 9.98
CA LEU A 270 -10.69 -3.46 8.86
C LEU A 270 -10.24 -2.78 7.57
N THR A 271 -9.17 -2.01 7.61
CA THR A 271 -8.58 -1.38 6.42
C THR A 271 -7.10 -1.69 6.35
N ASP A 272 -6.53 -1.61 5.14
CA ASP A 272 -5.08 -1.54 5.02
C ASP A 272 -4.58 -0.34 5.83
N ASN A 273 -3.35 -0.45 6.30
CA ASN A 273 -2.64 0.70 6.83
C ASN A 273 -1.18 0.68 6.39
N HIS A 274 -0.38 1.58 6.96
CA HIS A 274 1.04 1.59 6.67
C HIS A 274 1.77 0.34 7.13
N PHE A 275 1.21 -0.49 8.01
CA PHE A 275 1.84 -1.71 8.54
C PHE A 275 1.59 -2.95 7.68
N GLY A 276 0.38 -3.14 7.15
CA GLY A 276 0.06 -4.34 6.38
C GLY A 276 -1.28 -4.29 5.65
N GLY A 277 -1.66 -5.43 5.09
CA GLY A 277 -2.94 -5.64 4.42
C GLY A 277 -4.00 -6.26 5.34
N THR A 278 -5.23 -5.79 5.21
CA THR A 278 -6.41 -6.35 5.91
C THR A 278 -7.00 -7.56 5.16
N ALA A 279 -7.64 -8.46 5.89
CA ALA A 279 -8.39 -9.59 5.35
C ALA A 279 -9.65 -9.12 4.61
N LEU A 280 -9.89 -9.66 3.42
CA LEU A 280 -11.14 -9.49 2.72
C LEU A 280 -12.21 -10.49 3.19
N TYR A 281 -13.31 -9.96 3.73
CA TYR A 281 -14.48 -10.76 4.11
C TYR A 281 -15.82 -10.02 4.09
N GLN A 282 -15.82 -8.69 4.04
CA GLN A 282 -16.98 -7.88 3.68
C GLN A 282 -16.53 -6.78 2.72
N ASP A 283 -17.29 -6.56 1.66
CA ASP A 283 -16.86 -5.69 0.57
C ASP A 283 -16.93 -4.20 0.95
N ILE A 284 -17.77 -3.86 1.93
CA ILE A 284 -17.87 -2.50 2.49
C ILE A 284 -16.55 -1.98 3.08
N PHE A 285 -15.68 -2.88 3.55
CA PHE A 285 -14.37 -2.49 4.07
C PHE A 285 -13.44 -1.96 2.98
N SER A 286 -13.63 -2.36 1.72
CA SER A 286 -12.91 -1.78 0.58
C SER A 286 -13.30 -0.33 0.34
N VAL A 287 -14.56 0.04 0.62
CA VAL A 287 -15.03 1.44 0.58
C VAL A 287 -14.40 2.25 1.71
N ALA A 288 -14.35 1.68 2.93
CA ALA A 288 -13.67 2.33 4.04
C ALA A 288 -12.17 2.54 3.73
N ASN A 289 -11.52 1.54 3.13
CA ASN A 289 -10.13 1.63 2.67
C ASN A 289 -9.94 2.77 1.67
N ARG A 290 -10.82 2.88 0.66
CA ARG A 290 -10.80 3.98 -0.32
C ARG A 290 -10.97 5.34 0.35
N ALA A 291 -11.88 5.46 1.31
CA ALA A 291 -12.13 6.71 2.02
C ALA A 291 -10.96 7.15 2.91
N GLN A 292 -10.27 6.20 3.56
CA GLN A 292 -9.17 6.51 4.48
C GLN A 292 -7.81 6.70 3.77
N LEU A 293 -7.51 5.86 2.78
CA LEU A 293 -6.20 5.83 2.11
C LEU A 293 -6.20 6.42 0.70
N GLY A 294 -7.37 6.75 0.14
CA GLY A 294 -7.45 7.18 -1.25
C GLY A 294 -7.01 6.10 -2.24
N ARG A 295 -7.23 4.82 -1.92
CA ARG A 295 -7.04 3.66 -2.82
C ARG A 295 -7.92 2.48 -2.42
N TRP A 296 -8.34 1.67 -3.39
CA TRP A 296 -9.07 0.42 -3.14
C TRP A 296 -8.14 -0.66 -2.56
N LEU A 297 -8.73 -1.74 -2.05
CA LEU A 297 -7.96 -2.96 -1.72
C LEU A 297 -7.36 -3.54 -3.00
N ASP A 298 -6.18 -4.14 -2.85
CA ASP A 298 -5.45 -4.76 -3.96
C ASP A 298 -5.81 -6.25 -4.01
N LEU A 299 -6.63 -6.64 -4.99
CA LEU A 299 -7.31 -7.93 -4.99
C LEU A 299 -6.57 -8.97 -5.83
N ASP A 300 -6.48 -10.21 -5.34
CA ASP A 300 -6.10 -11.41 -6.11
C ASP A 300 -7.14 -12.50 -6.07
N CYS A 301 -6.86 -13.55 -6.83
CA CYS A 301 -7.47 -14.86 -6.75
C CYS A 301 -6.66 -15.82 -5.87
N SER A 302 -7.37 -16.58 -5.02
CA SER A 302 -6.75 -17.64 -4.22
C SER A 302 -7.67 -18.84 -4.06
N THR A 303 -7.09 -20.03 -4.13
CA THR A 303 -7.79 -21.30 -3.83
C THR A 303 -7.99 -21.55 -2.34
N GLU A 304 -7.37 -20.74 -1.47
CA GLU A 304 -7.47 -20.87 -0.02
C GLU A 304 -8.80 -20.36 0.56
N VAL A 305 -9.52 -19.53 -0.21
CA VAL A 305 -10.77 -18.89 0.18
C VAL A 305 -11.82 -19.07 -0.91
N GLY A 306 -13.09 -18.85 -0.57
CA GLY A 306 -14.18 -18.85 -1.55
C GLY A 306 -15.01 -17.58 -1.56
N HIS A 307 -14.67 -16.58 -0.75
CA HIS A 307 -15.34 -15.27 -0.78
C HIS A 307 -15.19 -14.64 -2.16
N ARG A 308 -16.26 -14.11 -2.73
CA ARG A 308 -16.22 -13.42 -4.02
C ARG A 308 -16.58 -11.97 -3.82
N TYR A 309 -15.55 -11.12 -3.84
CA TYR A 309 -15.70 -9.68 -3.99
C TYR A 309 -16.66 -9.34 -5.13
N GLY A 310 -17.68 -8.56 -4.80
CA GLY A 310 -18.68 -8.06 -5.70
C GLY A 310 -19.51 -7.01 -4.98
N LEU A 311 -19.28 -5.73 -5.29
CA LEU A 311 -20.10 -4.60 -4.85
C LEU A 311 -21.49 -4.59 -5.56
N GLU A 312 -22.15 -5.74 -5.65
CA GLU A 312 -23.45 -5.93 -6.28
C GLU A 312 -24.43 -6.56 -5.27
N GLY A 313 -25.60 -5.95 -5.05
CA GLY A 313 -26.65 -6.53 -4.17
C GLY A 313 -27.28 -5.53 -3.19
N GLU A 314 -27.77 -6.02 -2.03
CA GLU A 314 -28.46 -5.22 -1.00
C GLU A 314 -27.53 -4.20 -0.28
N GLU A 315 -26.23 -4.20 -0.60
CA GLU A 315 -25.23 -3.25 -0.07
C GLU A 315 -25.24 -1.86 -0.75
N ILE A 316 -25.99 -1.71 -1.85
CA ILE A 316 -25.95 -0.55 -2.74
C ILE A 316 -26.23 0.78 -2.03
N ASP A 317 -27.12 0.84 -1.04
CA ASP A 317 -27.54 2.12 -0.45
C ASP A 317 -26.49 2.73 0.51
N ILE A 318 -25.80 1.93 1.34
CA ILE A 318 -24.66 2.44 2.14
C ILE A 318 -23.46 2.71 1.25
N VAL A 319 -23.15 1.80 0.32
CA VAL A 319 -22.02 2.01 -0.60
C VAL A 319 -22.23 3.31 -1.37
N ALA A 320 -23.43 3.55 -1.92
CA ALA A 320 -23.75 4.81 -2.59
C ALA A 320 -23.72 6.01 -1.65
N ALA A 321 -24.24 5.90 -0.42
CA ALA A 321 -24.24 7.00 0.55
C ALA A 321 -22.81 7.37 1.00
N VAL A 322 -21.94 6.38 1.23
CA VAL A 322 -20.54 6.59 1.61
C VAL A 322 -19.76 7.16 0.43
N LEU A 323 -19.90 6.58 -0.77
CA LEU A 323 -19.29 7.12 -1.99
C LEU A 323 -19.71 8.59 -2.22
N GLN A 324 -21.00 8.90 -2.08
CA GLN A 324 -21.51 10.25 -2.22
C GLN A 324 -21.01 11.20 -1.11
N PHE A 325 -20.96 10.73 0.15
CA PHE A 325 -20.53 11.54 1.28
C PHE A 325 -19.06 11.95 1.18
N PHE A 326 -18.20 11.04 0.69
CA PHE A 326 -16.78 11.29 0.52
C PHE A 326 -16.39 11.83 -0.87
N ASP A 327 -17.37 12.18 -1.71
CA ASP A 327 -17.15 12.66 -3.10
C ASP A 327 -16.25 11.71 -3.91
N LEU A 328 -16.42 10.40 -3.71
CA LEU A 328 -15.75 9.36 -4.47
C LEU A 328 -16.49 9.24 -5.81
N ALA A 329 -15.79 9.56 -6.91
CA ALA A 329 -16.38 9.77 -8.23
C ALA A 329 -17.17 8.55 -8.74
N ASP A 330 -18.36 8.80 -9.30
CA ASP A 330 -19.13 7.79 -10.05
C ASP A 330 -18.27 7.23 -11.21
N GLY A 331 -17.81 5.98 -11.07
CA GLY A 331 -17.00 5.28 -12.07
C GLY A 331 -15.61 4.84 -11.60
N ASP A 332 -15.13 5.38 -10.48
CA ASP A 332 -13.93 4.89 -9.79
C ASP A 332 -14.29 3.59 -9.05
N ARG A 333 -13.86 2.45 -9.59
CA ARG A 333 -14.18 1.11 -9.08
C ARG A 333 -12.89 0.35 -8.75
N PRO A 334 -12.93 -0.54 -7.75
CA PRO A 334 -11.81 -1.46 -7.51
C PRO A 334 -11.55 -2.30 -8.77
N ALA A 335 -10.28 -2.53 -9.07
CA ALA A 335 -9.89 -3.55 -10.02
C ALA A 335 -10.19 -4.91 -9.38
N VAL A 336 -11.06 -5.70 -10.00
CA VAL A 336 -11.45 -7.03 -9.51
C VAL A 336 -10.95 -8.06 -10.53
N PRO A 337 -10.00 -8.92 -10.17
CA PRO A 337 -9.49 -9.95 -11.08
C PRO A 337 -10.55 -11.02 -11.36
N GLU A 338 -10.48 -11.67 -12.53
CA GLU A 338 -11.38 -12.77 -12.86
C GLU A 338 -10.83 -14.10 -12.30
N CYS A 339 -11.35 -14.56 -11.15
CA CYS A 339 -10.88 -15.81 -10.54
C CYS A 339 -11.58 -17.07 -11.05
N LEU A 340 -10.85 -18.19 -11.16
CA LEU A 340 -11.39 -19.49 -11.54
C LEU A 340 -12.49 -19.95 -10.59
N PRO A 341 -13.51 -20.73 -11.00
CA PRO A 341 -14.67 -21.05 -10.16
C PRO A 341 -14.41 -21.65 -8.76
N ALA A 342 -13.24 -22.23 -8.54
CA ALA A 342 -12.83 -22.80 -7.25
C ALA A 342 -12.12 -21.80 -6.31
N GLU A 343 -11.79 -20.61 -6.80
CA GLU A 343 -11.07 -19.57 -6.07
C GLU A 343 -12.02 -18.55 -5.45
N GLY A 344 -11.51 -17.75 -4.52
CA GLY A 344 -12.12 -16.53 -4.02
C GLY A 344 -11.14 -15.36 -4.12
N HIS A 345 -11.63 -14.17 -3.82
CA HIS A 345 -10.84 -12.95 -3.78
C HIS A 345 -10.12 -12.81 -2.43
N VAL A 346 -8.87 -12.37 -2.47
CA VAL A 346 -8.03 -12.05 -1.30
C VAL A 346 -7.40 -10.66 -1.46
N ASN A 347 -6.93 -10.07 -0.37
CA ASN A 347 -6.08 -8.89 -0.44
C ASN A 347 -4.60 -9.29 -0.57
N GLN A 348 -3.93 -8.87 -1.64
CA GLN A 348 -2.52 -9.18 -1.92
C GLN A 348 -1.56 -8.47 -0.99
N ARG A 349 -2.01 -7.39 -0.34
CA ARG A 349 -1.12 -6.56 0.45
C ARG A 349 -0.53 -7.36 1.61
N ARG A 350 0.81 -7.37 1.64
CA ARG A 350 1.68 -8.02 2.62
C ARG A 350 2.04 -7.10 3.78
N LEU A 351 2.76 -7.67 4.75
CA LEU A 351 3.40 -6.89 5.81
C LEU A 351 4.46 -5.96 5.20
N THR A 352 4.42 -4.69 5.56
CA THR A 352 5.34 -3.67 5.03
C THR A 352 6.52 -3.46 5.98
N ARG A 353 7.55 -2.71 5.54
CA ARG A 353 8.66 -2.28 6.40
C ARG A 353 8.20 -1.54 7.67
N PRO A 354 7.32 -0.51 7.61
CA PRO A 354 6.72 0.06 8.82
C PRO A 354 6.06 -0.97 9.73
N GLY A 355 5.39 -1.97 9.18
CA GLY A 355 4.75 -3.05 9.93
C GLY A 355 5.76 -3.93 10.67
N TYR A 356 6.85 -4.32 10.02
CA TYR A 356 7.98 -5.00 10.67
C TYR A 356 8.51 -4.19 11.86
N VAL A 357 8.76 -2.88 11.69
CA VAL A 357 9.23 -2.01 12.78
C VAL A 357 8.23 -1.94 13.92
N ALA A 358 6.94 -1.85 13.62
CA ALA A 358 5.86 -1.82 14.60
C ALA A 358 5.81 -3.12 15.40
N LEU A 359 5.77 -4.28 14.73
CA LEU A 359 5.76 -5.60 15.36
C LEU A 359 6.99 -5.83 16.23
N ASN A 360 8.18 -5.46 15.74
CA ASN A 360 9.39 -5.58 16.53
C ASN A 360 9.37 -4.73 17.80
N GLU A 361 8.87 -3.49 17.74
CA GLU A 361 8.71 -2.68 18.95
C GLU A 361 7.67 -3.29 19.91
N MET A 362 6.55 -3.80 19.39
CA MET A 362 5.54 -4.51 20.19
C MET A 362 6.15 -5.73 20.89
N MET A 363 6.95 -6.53 20.17
CA MET A 363 7.65 -7.69 20.69
C MET A 363 8.69 -7.30 21.74
N ARG A 364 9.50 -6.26 21.50
CA ARG A 364 10.47 -5.72 22.47
C ARG A 364 9.84 -5.19 23.76
N LEU A 365 8.60 -4.74 23.70
CA LEU A 365 7.84 -4.28 24.86
C LEU A 365 7.07 -5.42 25.56
N GLY A 366 7.11 -6.64 25.03
CA GLY A 366 6.39 -7.79 25.59
C GLY A 366 4.86 -7.65 25.44
N MET A 367 4.39 -6.98 24.38
CA MET A 367 2.97 -6.82 24.07
C MET A 367 2.40 -8.10 23.44
N MET A 368 1.16 -8.42 23.73
CA MET A 368 0.43 -9.52 23.11
C MET A 368 -0.11 -9.06 21.76
N ILE A 369 0.36 -9.68 20.69
CA ILE A 369 0.01 -9.33 19.31
C ILE A 369 -1.14 -10.25 18.86
N ASP A 370 -2.20 -9.64 18.34
CA ASP A 370 -3.28 -10.35 17.66
C ASP A 370 -3.08 -10.29 16.15
N VAL A 371 -3.27 -11.43 15.49
CA VAL A 371 -3.14 -11.57 14.03
C VAL A 371 -4.50 -11.57 13.33
N ASP A 372 -5.59 -11.42 14.09
CA ASP A 372 -6.89 -11.30 13.49
C ASP A 372 -7.01 -10.05 12.61
N HIS A 373 -7.94 -10.09 11.64
CA HIS A 373 -8.10 -9.12 10.55
C HIS A 373 -6.95 -8.97 9.54
N MET A 374 -5.81 -9.63 9.70
CA MET A 374 -4.73 -9.58 8.70
C MET A 374 -5.08 -10.39 7.44
N SER A 375 -4.68 -9.89 6.26
CA SER A 375 -4.71 -10.66 5.01
C SER A 375 -3.89 -11.95 5.14
N ILE A 376 -4.15 -12.97 4.30
CA ILE A 376 -3.37 -14.22 4.24
C ILE A 376 -1.89 -13.91 4.03
N ALA A 377 -1.59 -12.92 3.19
CA ALA A 377 -0.22 -12.52 2.91
C ALA A 377 0.42 -11.88 4.16
N THR A 378 -0.27 -10.96 4.83
CA THR A 378 0.23 -10.30 6.04
C THR A 378 0.38 -11.27 7.21
N ILE A 379 -0.62 -12.10 7.51
CA ILE A 379 -0.53 -13.09 8.61
C ILE A 379 0.58 -14.11 8.36
N SER A 380 0.84 -14.50 7.10
CA SER A 380 1.96 -15.38 6.77
C SER A 380 3.28 -14.72 7.18
N ASP A 381 3.51 -13.48 6.76
CA ASP A 381 4.73 -12.73 7.08
C ASP A 381 4.87 -12.53 8.61
N VAL A 382 3.77 -12.25 9.33
CA VAL A 382 3.77 -12.09 10.79
C VAL A 382 4.08 -13.40 11.52
N LEU A 383 3.51 -14.52 11.08
CA LEU A 383 3.79 -15.82 11.67
C LEU A 383 5.23 -16.27 11.40
N ASP A 384 5.79 -15.94 10.24
CA ASP A 384 7.19 -16.19 9.90
C ASP A 384 8.11 -15.38 10.83
N LEU A 385 7.87 -14.07 10.95
CA LEU A 385 8.60 -13.20 11.87
C LEU A 385 8.49 -13.67 13.33
N ALA A 386 7.29 -14.02 13.78
CA ALA A 386 7.07 -14.49 15.15
C ALA A 386 7.77 -15.83 15.42
N GLN A 387 7.91 -16.68 14.40
CA GLN A 387 8.67 -17.93 14.50
C GLN A 387 10.17 -17.67 14.62
N ASP A 388 10.72 -16.74 13.84
CA ASP A 388 12.13 -16.37 13.91
C ASP A 388 12.51 -15.77 15.27
N GLU A 389 11.61 -15.00 15.88
CA GLU A 389 11.80 -14.37 17.19
C GLU A 389 11.33 -15.25 18.37
N GLU A 390 10.86 -16.48 18.10
CA GLU A 390 10.23 -17.39 19.07
C GLU A 390 9.14 -16.70 19.93
N TYR A 391 8.39 -15.78 19.34
CA TYR A 391 7.47 -14.88 20.02
C TYR A 391 6.00 -15.34 19.91
N PRO A 392 5.23 -15.42 21.02
CA PRO A 392 3.81 -15.77 20.96
C PRO A 392 2.96 -14.73 20.24
N VAL A 393 2.08 -15.18 19.33
CA VAL A 393 1.01 -14.36 18.73
C VAL A 393 -0.35 -15.02 18.95
N ASN A 394 -1.44 -14.28 18.85
CA ASN A 394 -2.80 -14.74 19.18
C ASN A 394 -3.77 -14.56 18.01
N SER A 395 -4.85 -15.34 18.01
CA SER A 395 -6.05 -15.07 17.19
C SER A 395 -7.21 -14.87 18.16
N GLY A 396 -7.63 -13.63 18.37
CA GLY A 396 -8.45 -13.22 19.51
C GLY A 396 -9.94 -13.51 19.40
N HIS A 397 -10.53 -13.55 18.21
CA HIS A 397 -11.99 -13.71 18.05
C HIS A 397 -12.44 -14.49 16.81
N ASN A 398 -11.55 -15.20 16.11
CA ASN A 398 -11.91 -15.90 14.88
C ASN A 398 -12.31 -17.38 15.05
N GLY A 399 -12.59 -18.04 13.92
CA GLY A 399 -12.93 -19.45 13.85
C GLY A 399 -12.09 -20.22 12.82
N PRO A 400 -12.25 -21.55 12.73
CA PRO A 400 -11.62 -22.36 11.70
C PRO A 400 -12.19 -22.04 10.33
N ARG A 401 -11.31 -21.92 9.33
CA ARG A 401 -11.68 -21.71 7.93
C ARG A 401 -12.36 -22.95 7.38
N GLY A 402 -13.63 -22.81 7.02
CA GLY A 402 -14.42 -23.84 6.34
C GLY A 402 -14.24 -23.79 4.82
N VAL A 403 -14.85 -24.75 4.13
CA VAL A 403 -14.94 -24.74 2.65
C VAL A 403 -15.71 -23.51 2.20
N GLY A 404 -15.11 -22.71 1.32
CA GLY A 404 -15.68 -21.44 0.87
C GLY A 404 -15.60 -20.31 1.90
N GLY A 405 -14.77 -20.46 2.94
CA GLY A 405 -14.54 -19.43 3.95
C GLY A 405 -13.83 -18.19 3.40
N THR A 406 -13.71 -17.17 4.23
CA THR A 406 -13.07 -15.90 3.91
C THR A 406 -11.64 -15.84 4.42
N GLU A 407 -10.92 -14.79 4.02
CA GLU A 407 -9.55 -14.52 4.45
C GLU A 407 -9.43 -14.34 5.98
N ASN A 408 -10.50 -13.82 6.60
CA ASN A 408 -10.54 -13.56 8.04
C ASN A 408 -10.63 -14.85 8.88
N ALA A 409 -11.01 -16.00 8.32
CA ALA A 409 -11.02 -17.26 9.07
C ALA A 409 -9.64 -17.94 9.04
N ARG A 410 -9.29 -18.70 10.09
CA ARG A 410 -7.93 -19.23 10.30
C ARG A 410 -7.82 -20.69 9.86
N THR A 411 -6.75 -21.03 9.16
CA THR A 411 -6.49 -22.40 8.72
C THR A 411 -6.04 -23.27 9.89
N VAL A 412 -6.14 -24.60 9.72
CA VAL A 412 -5.60 -25.57 10.70
C VAL A 412 -4.10 -25.35 10.93
N GLU A 413 -3.37 -25.04 9.85
CA GLU A 413 -1.94 -24.76 9.91
C GLU A 413 -1.62 -23.48 10.69
N GLN A 414 -2.36 -22.39 10.45
CA GLN A 414 -2.19 -21.15 11.20
C GLN A 414 -2.43 -21.37 12.71
N TYR A 415 -3.49 -22.09 13.09
CA TYR A 415 -3.71 -22.45 14.50
C TYR A 415 -2.59 -23.33 15.08
N ALA A 416 -2.05 -24.27 14.30
CA ALA A 416 -0.94 -25.10 14.73
C ALA A 416 0.33 -24.26 14.98
N ARG A 417 0.63 -23.30 14.10
CA ARG A 417 1.75 -22.34 14.25
C ARG A 417 1.57 -21.46 15.49
N ILE A 418 0.39 -20.85 15.66
CA ILE A 418 0.03 -20.08 16.86
C ILE A 418 0.25 -20.91 18.14
N ALA A 419 -0.20 -22.16 18.14
CA ALA A 419 -0.04 -23.04 19.30
C ALA A 419 1.42 -23.40 19.59
N ALA A 420 2.24 -23.61 18.55
CA ALA A 420 3.67 -23.93 18.65
C ALA A 420 4.48 -22.78 19.26
N LEU A 421 4.13 -21.54 18.93
CA LEU A 421 4.72 -20.32 19.51
C LEU A 421 4.24 -20.05 20.95
N GLY A 422 3.34 -20.87 21.49
CA GLY A 422 2.76 -20.66 22.83
C GLY A 422 1.64 -19.62 22.87
N GLY A 423 1.13 -19.21 21.70
CA GLY A 423 0.00 -18.31 21.53
C GLY A 423 -1.35 -18.88 21.99
N MET A 424 -2.41 -18.09 21.85
CA MET A 424 -3.77 -18.48 22.26
C MET A 424 -4.81 -18.15 21.18
N ALA A 425 -5.88 -18.94 21.12
CA ALA A 425 -7.05 -18.67 20.29
C ALA A 425 -8.26 -18.34 21.16
N GLY A 426 -8.89 -17.20 20.90
CA GLY A 426 -10.22 -16.83 21.36
C GLY A 426 -11.24 -17.07 20.25
N LEU A 427 -12.32 -17.79 20.56
CA LEU A 427 -13.26 -18.25 19.56
C LEU A 427 -14.47 -17.33 19.44
N GLY A 428 -14.68 -16.83 18.22
CA GLY A 428 -15.85 -16.04 17.84
C GLY A 428 -17.16 -16.79 18.13
N TRP A 429 -18.09 -16.12 18.81
CA TRP A 429 -19.42 -16.66 19.14
C TRP A 429 -20.56 -16.08 18.30
N GLU A 430 -20.24 -15.29 17.28
CA GLU A 430 -21.22 -14.60 16.43
C GLU A 430 -22.26 -15.57 15.86
N HIS A 431 -23.53 -15.33 16.20
CA HIS A 431 -24.68 -16.14 15.78
C HIS A 431 -24.48 -17.65 16.04
N GLN A 432 -23.64 -18.03 17.02
CA GLN A 432 -23.30 -19.42 17.26
C GLN A 432 -24.24 -20.07 18.26
N THR A 433 -24.98 -21.10 17.83
CA THR A 433 -25.63 -22.02 18.79
C THR A 433 -24.58 -22.68 19.68
N ALA A 434 -24.95 -23.07 20.91
CA ALA A 434 -24.04 -23.76 21.83
C ALA A 434 -23.40 -25.02 21.20
N ARG A 435 -24.13 -25.75 20.35
CA ARG A 435 -23.56 -26.88 19.60
C ARG A 435 -22.48 -26.46 18.61
N GLY A 436 -22.75 -25.45 17.78
CA GLY A 436 -21.79 -24.94 16.78
C GLY A 436 -20.53 -24.41 17.44
N PHE A 437 -20.68 -23.69 18.55
CA PHE A 437 -19.54 -23.21 19.34
C PHE A 437 -18.70 -24.35 19.91
N MET A 438 -19.31 -25.41 20.45
CA MET A 438 -18.56 -26.58 20.91
C MET A 438 -17.82 -27.32 19.78
N GLU A 439 -18.45 -27.45 18.62
CA GLU A 439 -17.81 -28.03 17.44
C GLU A 439 -16.58 -27.18 17.04
N LYS A 440 -16.71 -25.85 17.10
CA LYS A 440 -15.60 -24.90 16.92
C LYS A 440 -14.49 -25.10 17.96
N VAL A 441 -14.84 -25.16 19.26
CA VAL A 441 -13.89 -25.43 20.36
C VAL A 441 -13.10 -26.71 20.08
N ARG A 442 -13.78 -27.81 19.76
CA ARG A 442 -13.12 -29.09 19.49
C ARG A 442 -12.23 -29.04 18.25
N ALA A 443 -12.68 -28.40 17.18
CA ALA A 443 -11.91 -28.27 15.94
C ALA A 443 -10.62 -27.45 16.14
N VAL A 444 -10.73 -26.28 16.77
CA VAL A 444 -9.56 -25.42 17.00
C VAL A 444 -8.62 -26.05 18.01
N ARG A 445 -9.12 -26.65 19.10
CA ARG A 445 -8.26 -27.41 20.02
C ARG A 445 -7.53 -28.54 19.33
N ALA A 446 -8.18 -29.27 18.42
CA ALA A 446 -7.51 -30.31 17.64
C ALA A 446 -6.39 -29.75 16.76
N ALA A 447 -6.62 -28.62 16.09
CA ALA A 447 -5.61 -27.91 15.29
C ALA A 447 -4.43 -27.42 16.15
N MET A 448 -4.71 -26.95 17.37
CA MET A 448 -3.71 -26.47 18.33
C MET A 448 -3.06 -27.58 19.18
N GLY A 449 -3.18 -28.85 18.79
CA GLY A 449 -2.56 -29.97 19.52
C GLY A 449 -3.11 -30.19 20.94
N GLY A 450 -4.36 -29.78 21.20
CA GLY A 450 -5.05 -29.92 22.48
C GLY A 450 -4.89 -28.74 23.43
N ALA A 451 -4.23 -27.65 23.01
CA ALA A 451 -4.08 -26.44 23.82
C ALA A 451 -5.43 -25.90 24.33
N PRO A 452 -5.48 -25.29 25.54
CA PRO A 452 -6.66 -24.55 25.99
C PRO A 452 -6.95 -23.36 25.08
N VAL A 453 -8.24 -23.05 24.93
CA VAL A 453 -8.76 -21.92 24.11
C VAL A 453 -9.65 -21.04 24.98
N GLY A 454 -9.92 -19.83 24.50
CA GLY A 454 -10.80 -18.87 25.18
C GLY A 454 -12.04 -18.54 24.36
N PHE A 455 -12.87 -17.68 24.93
CA PHE A 455 -13.84 -16.92 24.15
C PHE A 455 -13.14 -15.77 23.44
N GLY A 456 -13.68 -15.39 22.29
CA GLY A 456 -13.43 -14.09 21.67
C GLY A 456 -14.79 -13.57 21.27
N THR A 457 -15.54 -13.05 22.23
CA THR A 457 -16.96 -12.79 22.02
C THR A 457 -17.20 -11.65 21.05
N ASP A 458 -16.25 -10.72 20.97
CA ASP A 458 -16.43 -9.47 20.23
C ASP A 458 -17.69 -8.71 20.73
N ALA A 459 -17.98 -8.88 22.03
CA ALA A 459 -19.14 -8.27 22.66
C ALA A 459 -19.05 -6.74 22.61
N ASN A 460 -20.19 -6.10 22.33
CA ASN A 460 -20.31 -4.67 22.06
C ASN A 460 -19.55 -4.17 20.81
N SER A 461 -19.24 -5.06 19.86
CA SER A 461 -18.91 -4.68 18.48
C SER A 461 -20.15 -4.84 17.57
N LEU A 462 -19.97 -4.70 16.25
CA LEU A 462 -21.01 -4.86 15.23
C LEU A 462 -21.29 -6.34 14.91
N VAL A 463 -21.36 -7.20 15.92
CA VAL A 463 -21.59 -8.65 15.82
C VAL A 463 -22.80 -9.10 16.63
N LEU A 464 -23.49 -10.13 16.13
CA LEU A 464 -24.65 -10.72 16.81
C LEU A 464 -24.21 -11.65 17.95
N SER A 465 -24.93 -11.63 19.06
CA SER A 465 -24.68 -12.57 20.17
C SER A 465 -25.32 -13.94 19.87
N PRO A 466 -25.04 -14.99 20.68
CA PRO A 466 -25.68 -16.28 20.47
C PRO A 466 -27.22 -16.25 20.55
N PRO A 467 -27.93 -16.88 19.60
CA PRO A 467 -29.39 -16.90 19.55
C PRO A 467 -29.99 -17.81 20.65
N PRO A 468 -31.33 -17.75 20.85
CA PRO A 468 -32.03 -18.69 21.72
C PRO A 468 -31.74 -20.17 21.40
N PRO A 469 -31.71 -21.05 22.41
CA PRO A 469 -31.37 -22.46 22.26
C PRO A 469 -32.38 -23.22 21.40
N ALA A 470 -31.88 -24.08 20.49
CA ALA A 470 -32.72 -24.84 19.57
C ALA A 470 -33.30 -26.15 20.16
N GLY A 471 -32.94 -26.57 21.37
CA GLY A 471 -33.45 -27.86 21.88
C GLY A 471 -33.09 -28.34 23.29
N THR A 472 -32.21 -27.67 24.05
CA THR A 472 -31.90 -28.04 25.44
C THR A 472 -32.09 -26.84 26.37
N PRO A 473 -33.32 -26.57 26.84
CA PRO A 473 -33.57 -25.39 27.64
C PRO A 473 -32.95 -25.52 29.04
N ILE A 474 -32.51 -24.39 29.59
CA ILE A 474 -32.02 -24.24 30.95
C ILE A 474 -33.20 -24.25 31.91
N ASP A 475 -33.08 -25.05 32.98
CA ASP A 475 -34.06 -25.09 34.07
C ASP A 475 -33.77 -24.00 35.11
N TYR A 476 -34.46 -22.86 34.97
CA TYR A 476 -34.33 -21.73 35.91
C TYR A 476 -34.91 -21.99 37.32
N SER A 477 -35.55 -23.13 37.57
CA SER A 477 -35.82 -23.54 38.96
C SER A 477 -34.54 -23.91 39.72
N ARG A 478 -33.43 -24.06 38.98
CA ARG A 478 -32.11 -24.54 39.43
C ARG A 478 -30.95 -23.81 38.74
N PHE A 479 -31.17 -22.57 38.31
CA PHE A 479 -30.14 -21.71 37.75
C PHE A 479 -30.61 -20.26 37.95
N PRO A 480 -29.76 -19.34 38.41
CA PRO A 480 -30.19 -17.97 38.68
C PRO A 480 -30.41 -17.19 37.39
N GLN A 481 -31.61 -16.63 37.18
CA GLN A 481 -31.87 -15.72 36.05
C GLN A 481 -31.13 -14.39 36.20
N ALA A 482 -30.75 -13.78 35.08
CA ALA A 482 -30.28 -12.41 35.05
C ALA A 482 -31.45 -11.43 35.20
N SER A 483 -31.27 -10.37 36.01
CA SER A 483 -32.28 -9.35 36.24
C SER A 483 -31.63 -7.98 36.48
N LEU A 484 -32.25 -6.91 35.98
CA LEU A 484 -31.87 -5.53 36.20
C LEU A 484 -33.11 -4.63 36.07
N GLY A 485 -33.27 -3.65 36.97
CA GLY A 485 -34.47 -2.82 37.01
C GLY A 485 -35.75 -3.63 37.20
N LEU A 486 -36.67 -3.52 36.25
CA LEU A 486 -37.94 -4.24 36.21
C LEU A 486 -37.89 -5.49 35.30
N ARG A 487 -36.76 -5.76 34.65
CA ARG A 487 -36.61 -6.88 33.71
C ARG A 487 -35.92 -8.07 34.37
N THR A 488 -36.36 -9.26 33.96
CA THR A 488 -35.67 -10.54 34.19
C THR A 488 -35.66 -11.25 32.85
N TRP A 489 -34.50 -11.73 32.43
CA TRP A 489 -34.30 -12.35 31.13
C TRP A 489 -34.43 -13.88 31.20
N ASP A 490 -34.95 -14.46 30.13
CA ASP A 490 -35.04 -15.91 29.90
C ASP A 490 -34.23 -16.26 28.63
N TYR A 491 -32.98 -16.69 28.84
CA TYR A 491 -32.11 -17.22 27.78
C TYR A 491 -32.80 -18.18 26.80
N ASN A 492 -33.76 -18.99 27.27
CA ASN A 492 -34.42 -19.97 26.40
C ASN A 492 -35.30 -19.33 25.33
N GLU A 493 -35.78 -18.11 25.58
CA GLU A 493 -36.62 -17.35 24.66
C GLU A 493 -35.83 -16.23 23.97
N GLU A 494 -34.79 -15.71 24.64
CA GLU A 494 -34.12 -14.46 24.26
C GLU A 494 -32.66 -14.61 23.83
N GLY A 495 -32.05 -15.78 24.00
CA GLY A 495 -30.64 -15.99 23.71
C GLY A 495 -29.73 -15.18 24.63
N VAL A 496 -28.53 -14.85 24.16
CA VAL A 496 -27.60 -13.98 24.89
C VAL A 496 -27.91 -12.53 24.56
N ALA A 497 -28.96 -12.00 25.19
CA ALA A 497 -29.36 -10.60 25.02
C ALA A 497 -28.32 -9.59 25.53
N HIS A 498 -27.50 -9.98 26.49
CA HIS A 498 -26.41 -9.16 27.00
C HIS A 498 -25.33 -10.06 27.61
N TYR A 499 -24.15 -9.52 27.87
CA TYR A 499 -22.98 -10.25 28.35
C TYR A 499 -23.25 -11.06 29.63
N GLY A 500 -24.18 -10.58 30.45
CA GLY A 500 -24.62 -11.23 31.68
C GLY A 500 -25.42 -12.51 31.49
N LEU A 501 -25.72 -12.93 30.25
CA LEU A 501 -26.33 -14.23 29.90
C LEU A 501 -25.30 -15.23 29.34
N MET A 502 -24.02 -14.84 29.24
CA MET A 502 -22.92 -15.77 28.94
C MET A 502 -22.88 -17.00 29.87
N PRO A 503 -23.16 -16.90 31.19
CA PRO A 503 -23.21 -18.08 32.06
C PRO A 503 -24.33 -19.06 31.66
N ASP A 504 -25.44 -18.55 31.14
CA ASP A 504 -26.57 -19.34 30.66
C ASP A 504 -26.18 -20.06 29.37
N TYR A 505 -25.55 -19.36 28.44
CA TYR A 505 -24.94 -19.96 27.24
C TYR A 505 -23.94 -21.08 27.60
N LEU A 506 -23.01 -20.81 28.52
CA LEU A 506 -22.06 -21.81 29.04
C LEU A 506 -22.76 -22.99 29.71
N ARG A 507 -23.89 -22.76 30.37
CA ARG A 507 -24.70 -23.83 30.94
C ARG A 507 -25.30 -24.71 29.86
N GLU A 508 -25.76 -24.14 28.74
CA GLU A 508 -26.22 -24.94 27.60
C GLU A 508 -25.06 -25.74 26.99
N VAL A 509 -23.89 -25.12 26.79
CA VAL A 509 -22.65 -25.81 26.36
C VAL A 509 -22.36 -27.01 27.26
N GLU A 510 -22.39 -26.83 28.59
CA GLU A 510 -22.20 -27.93 29.56
C GLU A 510 -23.24 -29.05 29.40
N LEU A 511 -24.50 -28.70 29.16
CA LEU A 511 -25.61 -29.66 29.01
C LEU A 511 -25.51 -30.48 27.72
N ILE A 512 -24.98 -29.90 26.63
CA ILE A 512 -24.87 -30.59 25.34
C ILE A 512 -23.55 -31.36 25.22
N GLY A 513 -22.41 -30.75 25.58
CA GLY A 513 -21.07 -31.29 25.37
C GLY A 513 -20.52 -32.11 26.53
N GLY A 514 -20.99 -31.82 27.76
CA GLY A 514 -20.46 -32.37 28.98
C GLY A 514 -19.34 -31.53 29.59
N ALA A 515 -18.85 -31.96 30.76
CA ALA A 515 -17.89 -31.20 31.55
C ALA A 515 -16.52 -31.00 30.87
N GLU A 516 -16.10 -31.90 29.97
CA GLU A 516 -14.77 -31.83 29.34
C GLU A 516 -14.59 -30.61 28.43
N ASP A 517 -15.61 -30.24 27.66
CA ASP A 517 -15.54 -29.08 26.76
C ASP A 517 -15.51 -27.76 27.55
N VAL A 518 -16.30 -27.69 28.63
CA VAL A 518 -16.28 -26.56 29.56
C VAL A 518 -14.96 -26.52 30.32
N ASP A 519 -14.43 -27.67 30.72
CA ASP A 519 -13.17 -27.76 31.43
C ASP A 519 -12.01 -27.24 30.57
N ALA A 520 -12.04 -27.47 29.26
CA ALA A 520 -11.04 -26.96 28.33
C ALA A 520 -11.04 -25.42 28.20
N LEU A 521 -12.21 -24.79 28.30
CA LEU A 521 -12.34 -23.32 28.35
C LEU A 521 -11.83 -22.77 29.69
N PHE A 522 -12.09 -23.49 30.79
CA PHE A 522 -11.67 -23.09 32.13
C PHE A 522 -10.17 -23.28 32.41
N ASP A 523 -9.41 -23.89 31.50
CA ASP A 523 -7.94 -23.84 31.52
C ASP A 523 -7.39 -22.61 30.77
N GLY A 524 -8.28 -21.81 30.16
CA GLY A 524 -7.93 -20.64 29.35
C GLY A 524 -7.23 -19.53 30.15
N ALA A 525 -7.63 -19.27 31.40
CA ALA A 525 -6.98 -18.24 32.21
C ALA A 525 -5.49 -18.55 32.49
N GLU A 526 -5.15 -19.82 32.73
CA GLU A 526 -3.75 -20.22 32.88
C GLU A 526 -2.99 -20.13 31.56
N ARG A 527 -3.60 -20.57 30.45
CA ARG A 527 -3.00 -20.46 29.12
C ARG A 527 -2.70 -19.00 28.77
N PHE A 528 -3.63 -18.08 29.05
CA PHE A 528 -3.44 -16.65 28.83
C PHE A 528 -2.26 -16.11 29.66
N ALA A 529 -2.19 -16.45 30.96
CA ALA A 529 -1.10 -16.03 31.83
C ALA A 529 0.27 -16.56 31.37
N GLN A 530 0.32 -17.80 30.85
CA GLN A 530 1.53 -18.40 30.30
C GLN A 530 1.95 -17.77 28.97
N MET A 531 1.00 -17.53 28.07
CA MET A 531 1.24 -16.86 26.79
C MET A 531 1.82 -15.46 27.01
N TRP A 532 1.23 -14.69 27.93
CA TRP A 532 1.74 -13.36 28.23
C TRP A 532 3.12 -13.40 28.90
N ALA A 533 3.34 -14.32 29.84
CA ALA A 533 4.66 -14.51 30.44
C ALA A 533 5.74 -14.85 29.40
N ARG A 534 5.42 -15.69 28.42
CA ARG A 534 6.31 -16.01 27.30
C ARG A 534 6.58 -14.79 26.42
N SER A 535 5.58 -13.96 26.16
CA SER A 535 5.75 -12.71 25.39
C SER A 535 6.76 -11.78 26.09
N VAL A 536 6.65 -11.65 27.43
CA VAL A 536 7.59 -10.86 28.23
C VAL A 536 8.98 -11.50 28.29
N GLU A 537 9.08 -12.83 28.37
CA GLU A 537 10.36 -13.55 28.35
C GLU A 537 11.07 -13.39 27.01
N ALA A 538 10.38 -13.68 25.90
CA ALA A 538 10.90 -13.54 24.54
C ALA A 538 11.33 -12.11 24.21
N SER A 539 10.64 -11.09 24.75
CA SER A 539 11.00 -9.68 24.54
C SER A 539 12.45 -9.32 24.89
N ALA A 540 13.08 -10.07 25.79
CA ALA A 540 14.47 -9.85 26.19
C ALA A 540 15.46 -10.23 25.09
N ASP A 541 15.10 -11.18 24.23
CA ASP A 541 15.94 -11.74 23.18
C ASP A 541 15.63 -11.12 21.81
N VAL A 542 14.50 -10.41 21.66
CA VAL A 542 14.12 -9.70 20.43
C VAL A 542 15.15 -8.64 20.07
N VAL A 543 15.81 -8.84 18.92
CA VAL A 543 16.81 -7.92 18.38
C VAL A 543 16.10 -6.68 17.81
N GLU A 544 16.60 -5.49 18.09
CA GLU A 544 16.01 -4.25 17.54
C GLU A 544 16.14 -4.21 16.01
N LEU A 545 15.00 -4.23 15.30
CA LEU A 545 14.96 -4.09 13.84
C LEU A 545 15.49 -2.70 13.43
N GLY A 546 16.60 -2.68 12.70
CA GLY A 546 17.32 -1.46 12.36
C GLY A 546 18.75 -1.42 12.88
N ALA A 547 19.19 -2.40 13.66
CA ALA A 547 20.61 -2.68 13.85
C ALA A 547 21.06 -3.75 12.85
N CYS A 548 21.14 -3.35 11.57
CA CYS A 548 21.99 -4.05 10.62
C CYS A 548 23.35 -4.35 11.28
N PRO A 549 23.86 -5.60 11.28
CA PRO A 549 25.17 -5.90 11.83
C PRO A 549 26.21 -4.98 11.18
N HIS A 550 26.97 -4.23 11.98
CA HIS A 550 28.00 -3.28 11.50
C HIS A 550 27.50 -1.99 10.79
N ALA A 551 26.23 -1.61 10.93
CA ALA A 551 25.73 -0.32 10.44
C ALA A 551 26.26 0.86 11.29
N GLU A 552 26.79 1.88 10.60
CA GLU A 552 27.22 3.15 11.20
C GLU A 552 26.17 4.25 10.97
N PRO A 553 26.18 5.37 11.74
CA PRO A 553 25.27 6.49 11.51
C PRO A 553 25.38 7.02 10.07
N GLY A 554 24.29 6.93 9.30
CA GLY A 554 24.22 7.33 7.89
C GLY A 554 24.15 6.16 6.89
N ASP A 555 24.30 4.92 7.35
CA ASP A 555 24.01 3.73 6.56
C ASP A 555 22.47 3.49 6.50
N LEU A 556 21.96 3.05 5.35
CA LEU A 556 20.58 2.58 5.16
C LEU A 556 20.49 1.10 5.47
N CYS A 557 19.58 0.72 6.36
CA CYS A 557 19.25 -0.68 6.63
C CYS A 557 17.99 -1.08 5.86
N VAL A 558 18.18 -1.92 4.84
CA VAL A 558 17.09 -2.58 4.13
C VAL A 558 16.63 -3.77 4.98
N PRO A 559 15.34 -3.86 5.33
CA PRO A 559 14.83 -4.94 6.16
C PRO A 559 14.85 -6.28 5.41
N PRO A 560 14.60 -7.40 6.11
CA PRO A 560 14.30 -8.66 5.44
C PRO A 560 13.19 -8.45 4.40
N THR A 561 13.38 -8.98 3.20
CA THR A 561 12.45 -8.80 2.08
C THR A 561 12.31 -10.11 1.32
N THR A 562 11.08 -10.51 1.02
CA THR A 562 10.78 -11.74 0.28
C THR A 562 10.31 -11.42 -1.13
N PHE A 563 10.87 -12.12 -2.11
CA PHE A 563 10.61 -11.95 -3.54
C PHE A 563 10.10 -13.26 -4.18
N GLY A 564 9.19 -13.14 -5.14
CA GLY A 564 8.55 -14.25 -5.85
C GLY A 564 7.09 -14.49 -5.40
N PRO A 565 6.44 -15.58 -5.87
CA PRO A 565 7.04 -16.70 -6.61
C PRO A 565 7.47 -16.33 -8.04
N TYR A 566 8.57 -16.94 -8.50
CA TYR A 566 9.13 -16.78 -9.84
C TYR A 566 9.24 -18.12 -10.55
N CYS A 567 8.75 -18.22 -11.77
CA CYS A 567 8.78 -19.45 -12.57
C CYS A 567 9.66 -19.29 -13.83
N PRO A 568 10.67 -20.16 -14.05
CA PRO A 568 11.56 -20.06 -15.18
C PRO A 568 10.86 -20.48 -16.49
N ARG A 569 11.31 -19.93 -17.62
CA ARG A 569 10.78 -20.30 -18.94
C ARG A 569 11.59 -21.43 -19.57
N GLY A 570 10.95 -22.16 -20.47
CA GLY A 570 11.57 -23.29 -21.18
C GLY A 570 12.69 -22.88 -22.12
N VAL A 571 13.81 -23.61 -22.01
CA VAL A 571 15.01 -23.48 -22.83
C VAL A 571 15.11 -24.64 -23.83
N ALA A 572 14.80 -25.87 -23.38
CA ALA A 572 14.84 -27.09 -24.19
C ALA A 572 13.87 -28.16 -23.63
N GLY A 573 13.67 -29.25 -24.39
CA GLY A 573 12.82 -30.40 -24.02
C GLY A 573 11.34 -30.23 -24.34
N ASP A 574 10.51 -31.15 -23.83
CA ASP A 574 9.07 -31.21 -24.07
C ASP A 574 8.20 -30.55 -23.00
N ARG A 575 8.84 -29.92 -22.00
CA ARG A 575 8.24 -29.11 -20.92
C ARG A 575 7.72 -29.89 -19.73
N GLU A 576 7.93 -31.21 -19.70
CA GLU A 576 7.63 -32.04 -18.55
C GLU A 576 8.94 -32.52 -17.90
N PHE A 577 8.98 -32.63 -16.58
CA PHE A 577 10.08 -33.27 -15.84
C PHE A 577 9.79 -34.76 -15.55
N ASP A 578 8.87 -35.35 -16.33
CA ASP A 578 8.60 -36.78 -16.51
C ASP A 578 8.32 -37.57 -15.22
N GLY A 579 7.89 -36.87 -14.17
CA GLY A 579 7.71 -37.46 -12.85
C GLY A 579 9.02 -37.97 -12.27
N HIS A 580 10.18 -37.38 -12.59
CA HIS A 580 11.48 -37.62 -11.97
C HIS A 580 12.05 -36.37 -11.28
N GLY A 581 11.56 -35.18 -11.63
CA GLY A 581 11.87 -33.91 -11.00
C GLY A 581 13.17 -33.27 -11.50
N PRO A 582 13.31 -31.93 -11.39
CA PRO A 582 14.53 -31.25 -11.85
C PRO A 582 15.60 -31.13 -10.76
N ARG A 583 16.87 -31.09 -11.18
CA ARG A 583 17.96 -30.45 -10.44
C ARG A 583 17.88 -28.94 -10.64
N MET A 584 17.65 -28.23 -9.55
CA MET A 584 17.51 -26.77 -9.50
C MET A 584 18.72 -26.12 -8.86
N THR A 585 19.29 -25.11 -9.53
CA THR A 585 20.28 -24.19 -8.97
C THR A 585 19.65 -22.81 -8.88
N ALA A 586 19.54 -22.27 -7.68
CA ALA A 586 19.02 -20.93 -7.41
C ALA A 586 20.12 -20.03 -6.84
N THR A 587 20.23 -18.81 -7.34
CA THR A 587 21.21 -17.80 -6.88
C THR A 587 20.51 -16.47 -6.67
N ALA A 588 20.89 -15.75 -5.63
CA ALA A 588 20.56 -14.34 -5.45
C ALA A 588 21.86 -13.56 -5.27
N ARG A 589 22.03 -12.45 -5.98
CA ARG A 589 23.22 -11.59 -5.91
C ARG A 589 22.86 -10.12 -5.95
N LEU A 590 23.57 -9.31 -5.19
CA LEU A 590 23.39 -7.87 -5.18
C LEU A 590 24.17 -7.21 -6.32
N GLU A 591 23.52 -6.33 -7.07
CA GLU A 591 24.11 -5.54 -8.15
C GLU A 591 23.84 -4.06 -7.96
N LEU A 592 24.91 -3.26 -8.06
CA LEU A 592 24.79 -1.81 -8.06
C LEU A 592 24.56 -1.31 -9.48
N SER A 593 23.72 -0.28 -9.65
CA SER A 593 23.60 0.43 -10.93
C SER A 593 24.91 1.11 -11.32
N ASP A 594 25.09 1.37 -12.62
CA ASP A 594 26.29 2.03 -13.16
C ASP A 594 26.50 3.45 -12.58
N ASP A 595 25.41 4.17 -12.30
CA ASP A 595 25.43 5.48 -11.65
C ASP A 595 25.59 5.42 -10.13
N GLN A 596 25.65 4.20 -9.57
CA GLN A 596 25.75 3.89 -8.15
C GLN A 596 24.58 4.44 -7.31
N ARG A 597 23.44 4.78 -7.91
CA ARG A 597 22.29 5.33 -7.17
C ARG A 597 21.26 4.29 -6.77
N ARG A 598 21.31 3.09 -7.34
CA ARG A 598 20.39 1.99 -7.08
C ARG A 598 21.15 0.71 -6.77
N LEU A 599 20.57 -0.10 -5.90
CA LEU A 599 21.01 -1.44 -5.57
C LEU A 599 19.88 -2.40 -5.90
N TYR A 600 20.19 -3.46 -6.63
CA TYR A 600 19.27 -4.50 -7.03
C TYR A 600 19.66 -5.83 -6.41
N VAL A 601 18.71 -6.75 -6.30
CA VAL A 601 18.96 -8.18 -6.20
C VAL A 601 18.65 -8.80 -7.55
N VAL A 602 19.60 -9.55 -8.09
CA VAL A 602 19.42 -10.40 -9.26
C VAL A 602 19.27 -11.82 -8.78
N MET A 603 18.12 -12.41 -9.08
CA MET A 603 17.77 -13.77 -8.71
C MET A 603 17.71 -14.61 -9.96
N SER A 604 18.32 -15.79 -9.95
CA SER A 604 18.30 -16.69 -11.11
C SER A 604 17.98 -18.10 -10.65
N MET A 605 17.18 -18.82 -11.43
CA MET A 605 16.97 -20.24 -11.24
C MET A 605 17.22 -21.00 -12.54
N HIS A 606 17.94 -22.10 -12.43
CA HIS A 606 18.17 -23.05 -13.51
C HIS A 606 17.67 -24.43 -13.08
N ALA A 607 16.71 -24.99 -13.81
CA ALA A 607 16.14 -26.32 -13.57
C ALA A 607 16.47 -27.26 -14.73
N LEU A 608 17.06 -28.42 -14.42
CA LEU A 608 17.46 -29.45 -15.38
C LEU A 608 16.82 -30.78 -15.03
N GLU A 609 16.14 -31.41 -15.97
CA GLU A 609 15.59 -32.76 -15.83
C GLU A 609 16.69 -33.79 -15.47
N VAL A 610 16.37 -34.71 -14.55
CA VAL A 610 17.27 -35.79 -14.11
C VAL A 610 16.55 -37.14 -13.99
N ASP A 611 17.29 -38.24 -14.05
CA ASP A 611 16.79 -39.58 -13.71
C ASP A 611 16.72 -39.82 -12.19
N GLN A 612 16.26 -41.01 -11.84
CA GLN A 612 16.17 -41.56 -10.49
C GLN A 612 17.52 -41.63 -9.74
N ASP A 613 18.65 -41.56 -10.46
CA ASP A 613 20.01 -41.55 -9.89
C ASP A 613 20.59 -40.13 -9.80
N GLY A 614 19.86 -39.10 -10.27
CA GLY A 614 20.26 -37.69 -10.29
C GLY A 614 21.14 -37.29 -11.48
N ASP A 615 21.27 -38.17 -12.49
CA ASP A 615 22.00 -37.90 -13.72
C ASP A 615 21.06 -37.28 -14.77
N VAL A 616 21.57 -36.35 -15.59
CA VAL A 616 20.75 -35.62 -16.59
C VAL A 616 20.18 -36.58 -17.65
N THR A 617 18.86 -36.56 -17.84
CA THR A 617 18.10 -37.46 -18.74
C THR A 617 17.84 -36.90 -20.15
N GLY A 618 17.09 -37.68 -20.95
CA GLY A 618 17.34 -37.92 -22.37
C GLY A 618 16.49 -37.18 -23.39
N ASP A 619 15.43 -36.47 -23.02
CA ASP A 619 14.84 -35.43 -23.89
C ASP A 619 15.36 -34.03 -23.52
N GLY A 620 15.79 -33.85 -22.26
CA GLY A 620 16.66 -32.75 -21.82
C GLY A 620 15.87 -31.49 -21.51
N SER A 621 14.72 -31.64 -20.85
CA SER A 621 13.91 -30.50 -20.41
C SER A 621 14.73 -29.58 -19.49
N GLU A 622 14.85 -28.32 -19.90
CA GLU A 622 15.67 -27.30 -19.25
C GLU A 622 14.84 -26.03 -19.13
N ALA A 623 14.80 -25.43 -17.93
CA ALA A 623 14.17 -24.14 -17.69
C ALA A 623 15.16 -23.18 -17.04
N PHE A 624 15.16 -21.93 -17.51
CA PHE A 624 15.98 -20.87 -16.93
C PHE A 624 15.16 -19.59 -16.78
N GLY A 625 15.35 -18.92 -15.64
CA GLY A 625 14.80 -17.60 -15.39
C GLY A 625 15.80 -16.76 -14.62
N GLU A 626 15.83 -15.47 -14.96
CA GLU A 626 16.57 -14.45 -14.23
C GLU A 626 15.63 -13.25 -14.01
N TRP A 627 15.54 -12.79 -12.77
CA TRP A 627 14.69 -11.71 -12.31
C TRP A 627 15.55 -10.69 -11.57
N ARG A 628 15.17 -9.42 -11.66
CA ARG A 628 15.92 -8.31 -11.08
C ARG A 628 14.96 -7.37 -10.35
N GLU A 629 15.18 -7.20 -9.06
CA GLU A 629 14.33 -6.40 -8.18
C GLU A 629 15.12 -5.29 -7.49
N LEU A 630 14.51 -4.11 -7.32
CA LEU A 630 15.12 -2.96 -6.65
C LEU A 630 15.12 -3.16 -5.13
N ILE A 631 16.29 -3.01 -4.50
CA ILE A 631 16.53 -3.22 -3.06
C ILE A 631 16.69 -1.89 -2.32
N ALA A 632 17.42 -0.94 -2.91
CA ALA A 632 17.63 0.37 -2.33
C ALA A 632 17.90 1.42 -3.40
N GLU A 633 17.45 2.65 -3.15
CA GLU A 633 17.72 3.81 -3.99
C GLU A 633 18.18 4.99 -3.12
N VAL A 634 19.09 5.81 -3.67
CA VAL A 634 19.53 7.04 -3.02
C VAL A 634 18.37 8.03 -2.98
N PRO A 635 18.06 8.64 -1.82
CA PRO A 635 17.03 9.67 -1.70
C PRO A 635 17.16 10.77 -2.76
N GLU A 636 16.02 11.18 -3.34
CA GLU A 636 15.97 12.16 -4.45
C GLU A 636 16.45 13.57 -4.08
N ASP A 637 16.52 13.89 -2.79
CA ASP A 637 16.84 15.23 -2.29
C ASP A 637 18.34 15.59 -2.34
N ASP A 638 19.24 14.60 -2.53
CA ASP A 638 20.67 14.82 -2.76
C ASP A 638 21.13 14.27 -4.13
N PRO A 639 21.21 15.13 -5.17
CA PRO A 639 21.65 14.72 -6.51
C PRO A 639 23.14 14.36 -6.57
N LEU A 640 23.92 14.59 -5.49
CA LEU A 640 25.32 14.19 -5.40
C LEU A 640 25.54 12.92 -4.58
N ALA A 641 24.50 12.39 -3.95
CA ALA A 641 24.59 11.17 -3.15
C ALA A 641 24.67 9.92 -4.06
N ILE A 642 25.45 8.95 -3.60
CA ILE A 642 25.68 7.65 -4.24
C ILE A 642 25.76 6.56 -3.18
N ILE A 643 25.50 5.32 -3.58
CA ILE A 643 25.81 4.13 -2.81
C ILE A 643 27.30 3.84 -2.97
N THR A 644 28.03 3.94 -1.87
CA THR A 644 29.48 3.72 -1.85
C THR A 644 29.87 2.31 -1.45
N GLY A 645 28.92 1.51 -0.97
CA GLY A 645 29.14 0.09 -0.70
C GLY A 645 27.96 -0.59 -0.04
N VAL A 646 28.02 -1.92 -0.04
CA VAL A 646 27.12 -2.81 0.70
C VAL A 646 27.97 -3.53 1.75
N VAL A 647 27.57 -3.48 3.01
CA VAL A 647 28.32 -4.11 4.12
C VAL A 647 27.90 -5.57 4.32
N SER A 648 26.68 -5.92 3.92
CA SER A 648 26.14 -7.29 3.96
C SER A 648 26.76 -8.19 2.87
N PRO A 649 26.70 -9.53 3.02
CA PRO A 649 27.06 -10.46 1.96
C PRO A 649 26.31 -10.15 0.66
N THR A 650 26.97 -10.31 -0.48
CA THR A 650 26.45 -9.87 -1.78
C THR A 650 25.96 -11.00 -2.67
N GLU A 651 26.06 -12.25 -2.26
CA GLU A 651 25.64 -13.40 -3.07
C GLU A 651 25.31 -14.61 -2.19
N SER A 652 24.31 -15.40 -2.58
CA SER A 652 23.98 -16.70 -2.00
C SER A 652 23.45 -17.64 -3.08
N THR A 653 23.88 -18.90 -3.04
CA THR A 653 23.52 -19.93 -4.03
C THR A 653 23.12 -21.22 -3.33
N VAL A 654 22.09 -21.88 -3.85
CA VAL A 654 21.64 -23.20 -3.43
C VAL A 654 21.47 -24.12 -4.66
N GLU A 655 21.76 -25.40 -4.48
CA GLU A 655 21.51 -26.45 -5.47
C GLU A 655 20.69 -27.56 -4.79
N VAL A 656 19.59 -27.98 -5.43
CA VAL A 656 18.65 -28.99 -4.93
C VAL A 656 18.31 -29.95 -6.07
N VAL A 657 18.17 -31.24 -5.78
CA VAL A 657 17.66 -32.24 -6.74
C VAL A 657 16.27 -32.66 -6.28
N SER A 658 15.24 -32.35 -7.07
CA SER A 658 13.85 -32.76 -6.82
C SER A 658 13.64 -34.18 -7.33
N SER A 659 12.97 -35.05 -6.57
CA SER A 659 12.56 -36.38 -7.04
C SER A 659 11.09 -36.43 -7.44
N ALA A 660 10.79 -37.28 -8.42
CA ALA A 660 9.50 -37.83 -8.83
C ALA A 660 8.30 -37.59 -7.88
N ALA A 661 7.38 -36.70 -8.26
CA ALA A 661 6.11 -36.40 -7.58
C ALA A 661 6.19 -36.40 -6.04
N GLY A 662 6.62 -35.27 -5.48
CA GLY A 662 6.47 -34.94 -4.06
C GLY A 662 7.77 -34.81 -3.27
N PHE A 663 8.20 -33.56 -3.12
CA PHE A 663 8.82 -32.96 -1.92
C PHE A 663 10.09 -33.62 -1.31
N GLN A 664 11.28 -32.98 -1.42
CA GLN A 664 12.31 -33.00 -0.37
C GLN A 664 13.43 -31.94 -0.51
N ILE A 665 13.96 -31.51 0.64
CA ILE A 665 15.05 -30.53 0.84
C ILE A 665 16.17 -31.16 1.68
N GLY A 666 17.45 -30.85 1.39
CA GLY A 666 18.57 -31.12 2.31
C GLY A 666 19.93 -30.51 1.88
N VAL A 667 20.64 -29.89 2.83
CA VAL A 667 22.11 -29.64 2.80
C VAL A 667 22.85 -30.80 3.47
N PRO A 668 24.17 -31.00 3.28
CA PRO A 668 24.85 -32.24 3.64
C PRO A 668 24.95 -32.45 5.16
N GLY A 669 24.13 -33.37 5.70
CA GLY A 669 24.38 -34.01 7.00
C GLY A 669 23.21 -34.23 7.97
N GLY A 670 21.94 -33.93 7.65
CA GLY A 670 20.79 -34.11 8.55
C GLY A 670 19.60 -34.84 7.92
N GLU A 671 18.77 -35.52 8.73
CA GLU A 671 17.69 -36.45 8.32
C GLU A 671 16.43 -35.78 7.71
N ASN A 672 15.79 -36.51 6.79
CA ASN A 672 14.71 -36.10 5.86
C ASN A 672 13.31 -35.95 6.51
N THR A 673 12.59 -34.85 6.25
CA THR A 673 11.15 -34.68 6.57
C THR A 673 10.33 -34.21 5.35
N THR A 674 9.03 -34.52 5.33
CA THR A 674 8.08 -34.42 4.19
C THR A 674 7.04 -33.28 4.37
N THR A 675 7.48 -32.03 4.50
CA THR A 675 6.62 -30.84 4.74
C THR A 675 7.29 -29.60 4.11
N PRO A 676 6.57 -28.61 3.53
CA PRO A 676 7.13 -27.32 3.10
C PRO A 676 8.20 -26.85 4.09
N GLY A 677 9.44 -26.74 3.62
CA GLY A 677 10.59 -26.51 4.47
C GLY A 677 11.40 -25.37 3.87
N THR A 678 11.86 -24.46 4.72
CA THR A 678 12.84 -23.44 4.41
C THR A 678 14.24 -24.06 4.56
N LEU A 679 15.17 -23.70 3.68
CA LEU A 679 16.59 -23.92 3.95
C LEU A 679 17.08 -22.84 4.92
N GLU A 680 16.98 -23.11 6.23
CA GLU A 680 17.59 -22.26 7.25
C GLU A 680 19.12 -22.34 7.15
N ARG A 681 19.75 -21.21 6.82
CA ARG A 681 21.18 -20.98 7.06
C ARG A 681 21.34 -19.94 8.16
N ASN A 682 22.44 -20.02 8.91
CA ASN A 682 22.78 -19.11 10.01
C ASN A 682 22.42 -17.65 9.64
N ALA A 683 21.43 -17.10 10.36
CA ALA A 683 20.67 -15.89 10.03
C ALA A 683 21.45 -14.56 9.92
N LEU A 684 22.78 -14.56 9.94
CA LEU A 684 23.60 -13.33 9.93
C LEU A 684 24.88 -13.40 9.05
N GLU A 685 25.17 -14.52 8.37
CA GLU A 685 26.41 -14.67 7.58
C GLU A 685 26.21 -14.75 6.05
N GLU A 686 24.97 -14.84 5.54
CA GLU A 686 24.64 -14.94 4.11
C GLU A 686 23.63 -13.87 3.66
N LEU A 687 23.48 -13.65 2.34
CA LEU A 687 22.57 -12.66 1.76
C LEU A 687 21.10 -13.10 1.88
N VAL A 688 20.85 -14.38 1.68
CA VAL A 688 19.51 -14.98 1.64
C VAL A 688 19.26 -15.71 2.97
N SER A 689 18.15 -15.40 3.63
CA SER A 689 17.68 -16.11 4.83
C SER A 689 17.05 -17.46 4.47
N SER A 690 16.31 -17.51 3.36
CA SER A 690 15.78 -18.76 2.83
C SER A 690 15.48 -18.75 1.32
N PHE A 691 15.61 -19.92 0.69
CA PHE A 691 15.11 -20.22 -0.64
C PHE A 691 13.96 -21.24 -0.53
N THR A 692 12.82 -20.96 -1.15
CA THR A 692 11.71 -21.91 -1.31
C THR A 692 11.64 -22.31 -2.78
N LEU A 693 11.87 -23.59 -3.08
CA LEU A 693 11.90 -24.10 -4.46
C LEU A 693 10.83 -25.19 -4.65
N VAL A 694 10.07 -25.08 -5.72
CA VAL A 694 9.07 -26.06 -6.17
C VAL A 694 9.49 -26.55 -7.55
N GLY A 695 9.64 -27.86 -7.69
CA GLY A 695 10.05 -28.52 -8.94
C GLY A 695 8.84 -29.06 -9.72
N ASP A 696 8.81 -30.38 -9.85
CA ASP A 696 7.75 -31.16 -10.54
C ASP A 696 6.39 -31.05 -9.82
N THR A 697 5.41 -30.48 -10.51
CA THR A 697 4.04 -30.21 -10.06
C THR A 697 3.03 -31.24 -10.62
N GLY A 698 3.48 -32.15 -11.49
CA GLY A 698 2.66 -33.22 -12.09
C GLY A 698 1.83 -32.76 -13.30
N GLY A 699 2.30 -31.74 -14.02
CA GLY A 699 1.71 -31.15 -15.23
C GLY A 699 2.77 -30.66 -16.23
N ASP A 700 2.45 -29.65 -17.05
CA ASP A 700 3.48 -28.93 -17.82
C ASP A 700 4.34 -28.15 -16.80
N ASP A 701 5.46 -28.71 -16.36
CA ASP A 701 6.24 -28.19 -15.22
C ASP A 701 7.02 -26.89 -15.53
N ILE A 702 6.99 -26.45 -16.79
CA ILE A 702 7.75 -25.31 -17.33
C ILE A 702 6.79 -24.25 -17.88
N SER A 703 6.79 -23.08 -17.23
CA SER A 703 5.81 -22.01 -17.43
C SER A 703 5.69 -21.45 -18.84
N VAL A 704 4.45 -21.25 -19.28
CA VAL A 704 4.05 -20.56 -20.53
C VAL A 704 3.68 -19.10 -20.33
N ASP A 705 3.36 -18.70 -19.11
CA ASP A 705 2.81 -17.40 -18.78
C ASP A 705 3.45 -16.87 -17.48
N ALA A 706 2.71 -16.09 -16.71
CA ALA A 706 3.18 -15.49 -15.45
C ALA A 706 2.51 -16.12 -14.22
N ASP A 707 1.56 -17.05 -14.40
CA ASP A 707 0.95 -17.77 -13.29
C ASP A 707 1.83 -18.95 -12.91
N CYS A 708 2.59 -18.80 -11.83
CA CYS A 708 3.49 -19.85 -11.36
C CYS A 708 2.78 -20.94 -10.53
N GLY A 709 1.44 -20.93 -10.44
CA GLY A 709 0.63 -21.76 -9.54
C GLY A 709 0.77 -23.28 -9.76
N ASP A 710 0.92 -23.69 -11.01
CA ASP A 710 1.08 -25.08 -11.46
C ASP A 710 2.46 -25.37 -12.07
N ASP A 711 3.41 -24.43 -11.98
CA ASP A 711 4.75 -24.55 -12.55
C ASP A 711 5.88 -24.74 -11.51
N THR A 712 7.05 -25.14 -12.00
CA THR A 712 8.32 -25.03 -11.26
C THR A 712 8.53 -23.56 -10.85
N ARG A 713 8.80 -23.30 -9.56
CA ARG A 713 8.92 -21.92 -9.04
C ARG A 713 9.90 -21.74 -7.88
N MET A 714 10.33 -20.50 -7.66
CA MET A 714 11.22 -20.08 -6.60
C MET A 714 10.66 -18.88 -5.83
N THR A 715 10.89 -18.85 -4.52
CA THR A 715 10.74 -17.67 -3.66
C THR A 715 12.06 -17.45 -2.89
N VAL A 716 12.47 -16.21 -2.73
CA VAL A 716 13.74 -15.83 -2.09
C VAL A 716 13.47 -14.85 -0.95
N ALA A 717 13.89 -15.17 0.27
CA ALA A 717 13.84 -14.25 1.41
C ALA A 717 15.24 -13.73 1.74
N LEU A 718 15.43 -12.42 1.79
CA LEU A 718 16.72 -11.78 2.08
C LEU A 718 16.90 -11.53 3.58
N ASN A 719 18.15 -11.65 4.06
CA ASN A 719 18.56 -11.09 5.34
C ASN A 719 18.62 -9.54 5.26
N PRO A 720 18.67 -8.81 6.40
CA PRO A 720 18.84 -7.36 6.38
C PRO A 720 20.11 -6.91 5.61
N ILE A 721 19.95 -5.94 4.71
CA ILE A 721 21.05 -5.42 3.89
C ILE A 721 21.47 -4.03 4.37
N THR A 722 22.74 -3.88 4.71
CA THR A 722 23.32 -2.59 5.08
C THR A 722 23.91 -1.91 3.84
N VAL A 723 23.37 -0.76 3.47
CA VAL A 723 23.78 0.04 2.32
C VAL A 723 24.44 1.33 2.82
N ARG A 724 25.64 1.62 2.34
CA ARG A 724 26.39 2.82 2.73
C ARG A 724 26.24 3.92 1.70
N PHE A 725 25.71 5.06 2.13
CA PHE A 725 25.68 6.25 1.30
C PHE A 725 26.95 7.10 1.44
N GLY A 726 27.31 7.77 0.36
CA GLY A 726 28.34 8.80 0.33
C GLY A 726 28.01 9.82 -0.74
N ARG A 727 28.96 10.71 -1.04
CA ARG A 727 28.83 11.69 -2.12
C ARG A 727 29.86 11.43 -3.20
N LEU A 728 29.52 11.81 -4.43
CA LEU A 728 30.48 11.84 -5.53
C LEU A 728 31.74 12.63 -5.10
N PRO A 729 32.95 12.16 -5.45
CA PRO A 729 34.20 12.80 -5.04
C PRO A 729 34.32 14.22 -5.62
N GLU A 730 34.83 15.14 -4.81
CA GLU A 730 35.07 16.54 -5.21
C GLU A 730 35.98 16.62 -6.46
N PRO A 731 35.71 17.54 -7.39
CA PRO A 731 36.54 17.70 -8.57
C PRO A 731 37.94 18.26 -8.20
N PRO A 732 38.94 18.09 -9.09
CA PRO A 732 40.28 18.64 -8.89
C PRO A 732 40.28 20.17 -8.65
N PRO A 733 41.30 20.73 -7.97
CA PRO A 733 41.39 22.16 -7.74
C PRO A 733 41.32 22.97 -9.04
N GLY A 734 40.42 23.97 -9.08
CA GLY A 734 40.17 24.81 -10.26
C GLY A 734 38.98 24.34 -11.13
N GLN A 735 38.29 23.29 -10.72
CA GLN A 735 37.02 22.83 -11.28
C GLN A 735 35.92 22.93 -10.22
N GLU A 736 34.69 23.15 -10.66
CA GLU A 736 33.52 23.30 -9.81
C GLU A 736 32.40 22.39 -10.32
N ARG A 737 31.98 21.40 -9.52
CA ARG A 737 30.82 20.58 -9.88
C ARG A 737 29.54 21.32 -9.54
N VAL A 738 28.63 21.39 -10.50
CA VAL A 738 27.36 22.08 -10.39
C VAL A 738 26.23 21.10 -10.68
N VAL A 739 25.21 21.16 -9.83
CA VAL A 739 23.91 20.54 -10.05
C VAL A 739 23.04 21.59 -10.74
N ALA A 740 22.86 21.45 -12.05
CA ALA A 740 22.16 22.40 -12.88
C ALA A 740 20.68 21.99 -13.02
N PRO A 741 19.73 22.75 -12.44
CA PRO A 741 18.32 22.49 -12.69
C PRO A 741 18.03 22.71 -14.18
N VAL A 742 17.31 21.77 -14.77
CA VAL A 742 16.89 21.81 -16.17
C VAL A 742 15.37 21.67 -16.24
N ARG A 743 14.76 22.36 -17.20
CA ARG A 743 13.31 22.28 -17.46
C ARG A 743 13.01 21.08 -18.34
N GLY A 744 11.79 20.55 -18.23
CA GLY A 744 11.26 19.65 -19.25
C GLY A 744 11.11 20.33 -20.62
N ILE A 745 11.13 19.52 -21.68
CA ILE A 745 11.00 19.96 -23.08
C ILE A 745 9.82 19.25 -23.76
N GLY A 746 9.23 19.89 -24.77
CA GLY A 746 7.98 19.43 -25.43
C GLY A 746 6.70 20.07 -24.85
N PRO A 747 5.50 19.56 -25.20
CA PRO A 747 5.26 18.41 -26.07
C PRO A 747 5.68 18.69 -27.52
N PHE A 748 6.32 17.71 -28.15
CA PHE A 748 6.58 17.68 -29.59
C PHE A 748 5.54 16.78 -30.25
N CYS A 749 4.88 17.28 -31.31
CA CYS A 749 3.88 16.54 -32.09
C CYS A 749 4.07 16.67 -33.62
N ASP A 750 4.86 17.64 -34.10
CA ASP A 750 5.13 17.88 -35.53
C ASP A 750 6.13 16.85 -36.10
N PHE A 751 5.70 15.60 -36.27
CA PHE A 751 6.50 14.53 -36.87
C PHE A 751 6.02 14.24 -38.30
N PRO A 752 6.81 14.55 -39.35
CA PRO A 752 6.38 14.33 -40.73
C PRO A 752 5.98 12.88 -41.02
N ILE A 753 4.82 12.70 -41.64
CA ILE A 753 4.38 11.42 -42.18
C ILE A 753 5.37 10.97 -43.26
N ARG A 754 6.00 9.82 -43.05
CA ARG A 754 6.97 9.23 -43.97
C ARG A 754 6.32 8.17 -44.86
N ARG A 755 5.25 7.54 -44.38
CA ARG A 755 4.44 6.53 -45.10
C ARG A 755 3.05 6.40 -44.44
N GLY A 756 2.03 5.98 -45.21
CA GLY A 756 0.65 5.79 -44.76
C GLY A 756 -0.25 7.04 -44.88
N ASP A 757 -1.41 6.99 -44.24
CA ASP A 757 -2.50 7.98 -44.34
C ASP A 757 -2.75 8.79 -43.06
N ALA A 758 -1.81 8.73 -42.12
CA ALA A 758 -1.77 9.47 -40.86
C ALA A 758 -2.64 8.94 -39.72
N GLU A 759 -3.43 7.88 -39.93
CA GLU A 759 -4.24 7.23 -38.91
C GLU A 759 -3.65 5.86 -38.52
N PHE A 760 -3.79 5.48 -37.25
CA PHE A 760 -3.45 4.17 -36.70
C PHE A 760 -4.67 3.27 -36.49
N ASP A 761 -5.90 3.77 -36.72
CA ASP A 761 -7.15 2.99 -36.80
C ASP A 761 -7.46 2.11 -35.56
N GLY A 762 -6.96 2.49 -34.37
CA GLY A 762 -7.11 1.70 -33.15
C GLY A 762 -6.11 0.56 -33.01
N HIS A 763 -5.09 0.49 -33.88
CA HIS A 763 -4.08 -0.56 -33.89
C HIS A 763 -2.78 -0.21 -33.16
N GLY A 764 -2.75 0.88 -32.38
CA GLY A 764 -1.62 1.25 -31.50
C GLY A 764 -0.30 1.53 -32.25
N PRO A 765 0.53 2.50 -31.81
CA PRO A 765 1.86 2.66 -32.37
C PRO A 765 2.94 1.87 -31.60
N ALA A 766 3.86 1.26 -32.34
CA ALA A 766 5.22 0.97 -31.90
C ALA A 766 6.01 2.29 -31.89
N ILE A 767 6.56 2.62 -30.72
CA ILE A 767 7.21 3.88 -30.43
C ILE A 767 8.68 3.64 -30.11
N SER A 768 9.56 4.45 -30.70
CA SER A 768 10.97 4.54 -30.32
C SER A 768 11.34 5.98 -30.09
N ALA A 769 11.95 6.29 -28.95
CA ALA A 769 12.40 7.63 -28.61
C ALA A 769 13.84 7.60 -28.08
N THR A 770 14.67 8.55 -28.51
CA THR A 770 16.04 8.72 -28.01
C THR A 770 16.32 10.19 -27.69
N VAL A 771 16.85 10.45 -26.51
CA VAL A 771 17.29 11.77 -26.06
C VAL A 771 18.80 11.76 -25.91
N ARG A 772 19.48 12.62 -26.67
CA ARG A 772 20.93 12.84 -26.59
C ARG A 772 21.21 14.23 -26.06
N VAL A 773 22.17 14.37 -25.15
CA VAL A 773 22.66 15.68 -24.71
C VAL A 773 24.11 15.90 -25.09
N ALA A 774 24.42 17.12 -25.50
CA ALA A 774 25.77 17.50 -25.91
C ALA A 774 26.13 18.91 -25.43
N VAL A 775 27.40 19.10 -25.07
CA VAL A 775 27.96 20.42 -24.80
C VAL A 775 28.23 21.12 -26.14
N THR A 776 27.82 22.38 -26.26
CA THR A 776 28.04 23.17 -27.48
C THR A 776 29.54 23.41 -27.73
N PRO A 777 29.98 23.62 -28.99
CA PRO A 777 31.41 23.77 -29.30
C PRO A 777 32.13 24.95 -28.62
N ASP A 778 31.39 25.94 -28.13
CA ASP A 778 31.91 27.07 -27.36
C ASP A 778 31.98 26.78 -25.83
N ASN A 779 31.62 25.57 -25.41
CA ASN A 779 31.58 25.10 -24.04
C ASN A 779 30.67 25.93 -23.12
N ARG A 780 29.63 26.58 -23.65
CA ARG A 780 28.74 27.45 -22.85
C ARG A 780 27.34 26.90 -22.64
N GLN A 781 26.88 25.98 -23.47
CA GLN A 781 25.50 25.50 -23.41
C GLN A 781 25.45 23.98 -23.51
N VAL A 782 24.35 23.40 -23.03
CA VAL A 782 24.01 22.00 -23.24
C VAL A 782 22.74 21.95 -24.08
N THR A 783 22.79 21.23 -25.20
CA THR A 783 21.63 20.95 -26.05
C THR A 783 21.11 19.54 -25.79
N ALA A 784 19.79 19.36 -25.82
CA ALA A 784 19.12 18.07 -25.86
C ALA A 784 18.50 17.86 -27.24
N THR A 785 18.79 16.72 -27.85
CA THR A 785 18.24 16.27 -29.13
C THR A 785 17.30 15.09 -28.87
N VAL A 786 16.01 15.25 -29.14
CA VAL A 786 14.99 14.21 -29.07
C VAL A 786 14.73 13.67 -30.47
N HIS A 787 14.99 12.39 -30.70
CA HIS A 787 14.59 11.65 -31.89
C HIS A 787 13.40 10.76 -31.53
N PHE A 788 12.34 10.77 -32.34
CA PHE A 788 11.08 10.08 -32.05
C PHE A 788 10.51 9.44 -33.30
N ILE A 789 10.09 8.18 -33.18
CA ILE A 789 9.46 7.36 -34.20
C ILE A 789 8.14 6.80 -33.65
N ALA A 790 7.09 6.85 -34.47
CA ALA A 790 5.83 6.14 -34.24
C ALA A 790 5.43 5.36 -35.50
N ALA A 791 5.09 4.08 -35.33
CA ALA A 791 4.74 3.17 -36.42
C ALA A 791 3.55 2.29 -36.06
N GLU A 792 2.57 2.16 -36.94
CA GLU A 792 1.41 1.30 -36.75
C GLU A 792 1.80 -0.19 -36.61
N THR A 793 1.17 -0.92 -35.68
CA THR A 793 1.57 -2.31 -35.36
C THR A 793 0.74 -3.38 -36.10
N GLY A 794 -0.42 -3.03 -36.68
CA GLY A 794 -1.26 -3.91 -37.48
C GLY A 794 -2.31 -3.15 -38.29
N GLY A 795 -2.78 -3.70 -39.42
CA GLY A 795 -3.85 -3.10 -40.23
C GLY A 795 -3.38 -2.27 -41.43
N GLY A 796 -2.46 -1.32 -41.24
CA GLY A 796 -1.94 -0.39 -42.26
C GLY A 796 -0.41 -0.28 -42.34
N ASP A 797 0.10 0.83 -42.91
CA ASP A 797 1.53 1.11 -43.10
C ASP A 797 2.00 2.49 -42.61
N SER A 798 1.19 3.13 -41.74
CA SER A 798 1.41 4.48 -41.19
C SER A 798 2.67 4.58 -40.33
N TYR A 799 3.52 5.57 -40.63
CA TYR A 799 4.84 5.76 -40.03
C TYR A 799 5.25 7.25 -40.03
N GLY A 800 5.60 7.78 -38.86
CA GLY A 800 6.06 9.15 -38.65
C GLY A 800 7.40 9.20 -37.90
N GLU A 801 8.24 10.19 -38.24
CA GLU A 801 9.57 10.36 -37.63
C GLU A 801 9.97 11.85 -37.57
N GLY A 802 10.41 12.30 -36.39
CA GLY A 802 10.90 13.67 -36.18
C GLY A 802 12.12 13.76 -35.25
N THR A 803 12.80 14.91 -35.31
CA THR A 803 13.96 15.23 -34.47
C THR A 803 13.87 16.68 -33.98
N PHE A 804 14.00 16.89 -32.68
CA PHE A 804 13.82 18.18 -32.02
C PHE A 804 15.06 18.50 -31.19
N GLU A 805 15.54 19.74 -31.25
CA GLU A 805 16.73 20.18 -30.51
C GLU A 805 16.40 21.41 -29.64
N GLU A 806 16.65 21.34 -28.34
CA GLU A 806 16.47 22.45 -27.40
C GLU A 806 17.73 22.70 -26.55
N ILE A 807 17.98 23.97 -26.19
CA ILE A 807 18.99 24.32 -25.18
C ILE A 807 18.37 24.12 -23.80
N ILE A 808 18.93 23.19 -23.03
CA ILE A 808 18.44 22.87 -21.68
C ILE A 808 19.25 23.55 -20.58
N TYR A 809 20.51 23.93 -20.85
CA TYR A 809 21.35 24.66 -19.88
C TYR A 809 22.28 25.68 -20.54
N THR A 810 22.57 26.78 -19.84
CA THR A 810 23.59 27.78 -20.20
C THR A 810 24.46 28.08 -18.98
N ALA A 811 25.79 28.00 -19.15
CA ALA A 811 26.76 28.27 -18.10
C ALA A 811 26.73 29.75 -17.67
N PRO A 812 26.93 30.06 -16.38
CA PRO A 812 27.03 31.44 -15.88
C PRO A 812 28.17 32.23 -16.54
N ASP A 813 28.04 33.56 -16.55
CA ASP A 813 29.07 34.46 -17.06
C ASP A 813 30.42 34.18 -16.39
N GLY A 814 31.48 34.10 -17.21
CA GLY A 814 32.83 33.80 -16.73
C GLY A 814 33.12 32.32 -16.45
N LYS A 815 32.19 31.39 -16.75
CA LYS A 815 32.40 29.94 -16.66
C LYS A 815 32.31 29.25 -18.02
N LEU A 816 33.00 28.12 -18.16
CA LEU A 816 32.88 27.17 -19.26
C LEU A 816 32.55 25.78 -18.73
N ILE A 817 31.78 25.01 -19.48
CA ILE A 817 31.46 23.61 -19.20
C ILE A 817 32.67 22.77 -19.62
N ALA A 818 33.33 22.16 -18.64
CA ALA A 818 34.48 21.29 -18.86
C ALA A 818 34.06 19.84 -19.15
N SER A 819 33.03 19.35 -18.47
CA SER A 819 32.42 18.04 -18.74
C SER A 819 30.93 18.03 -18.41
N LEU A 820 30.22 17.17 -19.14
CA LEU A 820 28.90 16.69 -18.78
C LEU A 820 29.09 15.36 -18.02
N ASP A 821 28.69 15.34 -16.76
CA ASP A 821 28.85 14.19 -15.87
C ASP A 821 27.55 13.36 -15.78
N SER A 822 26.44 13.86 -16.34
CA SER A 822 25.21 13.08 -16.58
C SER A 822 25.32 12.17 -17.80
N THR A 823 24.48 11.15 -17.90
CA THR A 823 24.45 10.24 -19.04
C THR A 823 24.13 11.00 -20.32
N ALA A 824 24.87 10.69 -21.39
CA ALA A 824 24.83 11.47 -22.63
C ALA A 824 23.66 11.11 -23.55
N GLU A 825 23.07 9.91 -23.38
CA GLU A 825 22.03 9.38 -24.26
C GLU A 825 21.12 8.42 -23.49
N VAL A 826 19.81 8.63 -23.61
CA VAL A 826 18.76 7.75 -23.06
C VAL A 826 17.80 7.38 -24.18
N GLY A 827 17.50 6.10 -24.33
CA GLY A 827 16.51 5.60 -25.30
C GLY A 827 15.41 4.78 -24.64
N ILE A 828 14.26 4.69 -25.30
CA ILE A 828 13.16 3.78 -24.98
C ILE A 828 12.58 3.16 -26.26
N GLU A 829 12.12 1.92 -26.14
CA GLU A 829 11.31 1.22 -27.15
C GLU A 829 10.03 0.71 -26.48
N TYR A 830 8.90 0.85 -27.16
CA TYR A 830 7.59 0.47 -26.63
C TYR A 830 6.61 0.09 -27.74
N VAL A 831 5.69 -0.83 -27.46
CA VAL A 831 4.60 -1.20 -28.38
C VAL A 831 3.29 -0.99 -27.63
N ALA A 832 2.49 -0.01 -28.05
CA ALA A 832 1.22 0.30 -27.40
C ALA A 832 0.13 -0.72 -27.76
N ASP A 833 -0.69 -1.11 -26.79
CA ASP A 833 -1.87 -1.95 -27.01
C ASP A 833 -2.96 -1.24 -27.83
N ALA A 834 -3.82 -2.01 -28.48
CA ALA A 834 -4.91 -1.52 -29.32
C ALA A 834 -6.02 -0.82 -28.49
N ALA A 835 -6.20 0.48 -28.75
CA ALA A 835 -7.27 1.41 -28.35
C ALA A 835 -7.15 2.23 -27.03
N GLY A 836 -7.19 3.56 -27.19
CA GLY A 836 -7.66 4.55 -26.21
C GLY A 836 -6.55 5.36 -25.51
N PHE A 837 -6.53 6.68 -25.73
CA PHE A 837 -5.68 7.71 -25.10
C PHE A 837 -4.85 7.22 -23.89
N GLN A 838 -3.56 6.97 -24.09
CA GLN A 838 -2.63 6.58 -23.04
C GLN A 838 -1.65 7.73 -22.76
N ILE A 839 -1.59 8.23 -21.52
CA ILE A 839 -0.41 8.95 -21.01
C ILE A 839 0.54 7.88 -20.51
N ILE A 840 1.58 7.62 -21.28
CA ILE A 840 2.65 6.72 -20.88
C ILE A 840 3.62 7.56 -20.04
N GLY A 841 3.62 7.37 -18.71
CA GLY A 841 4.65 7.86 -17.81
C GLY A 841 5.64 6.74 -17.56
N ALA A 842 6.92 6.95 -17.84
CA ALA A 842 7.93 5.94 -17.61
C ALA A 842 8.15 5.74 -16.09
N ILE A 843 7.61 4.66 -15.49
CA ILE A 843 8.19 3.77 -14.45
C ILE A 843 7.20 2.63 -14.09
N GLY A 844 7.64 1.37 -14.26
CA GLY A 844 7.33 0.22 -13.38
C GLY A 844 6.04 -0.58 -13.58
N ASP A 845 6.05 -1.59 -14.48
CA ASP A 845 5.56 -2.98 -14.33
C ASP A 845 5.80 -3.76 -15.65
N GLU A 846 5.53 -5.07 -15.74
CA GLU A 846 5.61 -5.81 -17.03
C GLU A 846 4.63 -5.19 -18.04
N GLY A 847 5.10 -4.87 -19.26
CA GLY A 847 4.28 -4.24 -20.29
C GLY A 847 4.33 -2.70 -20.35
N GLN A 848 5.20 -2.02 -19.59
CA GLN A 848 5.44 -0.57 -19.71
C GLN A 848 6.84 -0.23 -20.25
N PRO A 849 7.06 0.95 -20.89
CA PRO A 849 8.39 1.36 -21.33
C PRO A 849 9.31 1.64 -20.14
N ARG A 850 10.51 1.06 -20.18
CA ARG A 850 11.52 1.22 -19.13
C ARG A 850 12.71 2.01 -19.65
N ILE A 851 13.14 3.02 -18.90
CA ILE A 851 14.46 3.63 -19.06
C ILE A 851 15.48 2.64 -18.50
N GLU A 852 16.53 2.33 -19.26
CA GLU A 852 17.60 1.43 -18.79
C GLU A 852 18.24 1.93 -17.48
N ASP A 853 18.61 1.01 -16.60
CA ASP A 853 19.24 1.36 -15.32
C ASP A 853 20.64 1.97 -15.52
N GLY A 854 21.01 2.95 -14.69
CA GLY A 854 22.28 3.70 -14.82
C GLY A 854 22.18 5.00 -15.63
N GLN A 855 20.97 5.38 -16.03
CA GLN A 855 20.66 6.60 -16.76
C GLN A 855 20.22 7.70 -15.78
N ASN A 856 21.01 8.78 -15.62
CA ASN A 856 20.70 9.89 -14.71
C ASN A 856 20.29 11.19 -15.45
N LEU A 857 19.90 11.07 -16.72
CA LEU A 857 19.57 12.21 -17.58
C LEU A 857 18.06 12.46 -17.62
N VAL A 858 17.28 11.49 -18.09
CA VAL A 858 15.83 11.61 -18.25
C VAL A 858 15.15 11.02 -17.02
N ARG A 859 14.24 11.80 -16.44
CA ARG A 859 13.40 11.38 -15.33
C ARG A 859 12.15 10.66 -15.82
N GLU A 860 11.51 11.21 -16.85
CA GLU A 860 10.24 10.70 -17.36
C GLU A 860 10.10 11.05 -18.85
N PHE A 861 9.68 10.08 -19.66
CA PHE A 861 9.09 10.33 -20.97
C PHE A 861 7.57 10.36 -20.80
N ARG A 862 6.92 11.41 -21.32
CA ARG A 862 5.46 11.50 -21.40
C ARG A 862 5.04 11.37 -22.84
N ILE A 863 4.50 10.22 -23.20
CA ILE A 863 4.09 9.94 -24.58
C ILE A 863 2.58 9.78 -24.64
N VAL A 864 1.96 10.39 -25.65
CA VAL A 864 0.58 10.11 -26.06
C VAL A 864 0.64 9.47 -27.43
N GLY A 865 0.02 8.29 -27.56
CA GLY A 865 -0.07 7.51 -28.80
C GLY A 865 -1.39 7.75 -29.54
N ASP A 866 -2.06 6.67 -29.93
CA ASP A 866 -3.34 6.65 -30.67
C ASP A 866 -4.44 7.46 -29.94
N THR A 867 -4.91 8.52 -30.57
CA THR A 867 -5.89 9.50 -30.07
C THR A 867 -7.27 9.33 -30.71
N GLY A 868 -7.44 8.40 -31.66
CA GLY A 868 -8.69 8.15 -32.37
C GLY A 868 -9.06 9.20 -33.43
N GLY A 869 -8.08 9.99 -33.88
CA GLY A 869 -8.13 10.95 -35.01
C GLY A 869 -6.93 10.76 -35.94
N PRO A 870 -6.51 11.74 -36.76
CA PRO A 870 -5.22 11.72 -37.44
C PRO A 870 -4.09 11.62 -36.40
N ASP A 871 -3.60 10.42 -36.12
CA ASP A 871 -2.64 10.16 -35.05
C ASP A 871 -1.24 10.71 -35.35
N LEU A 872 -0.92 10.94 -36.62
CA LEU A 872 0.29 11.62 -37.06
C LEU A 872 -0.05 13.05 -37.50
N SER A 873 0.49 14.01 -36.76
CA SER A 873 0.14 15.43 -36.87
C SER A 873 0.12 15.96 -38.29
N ASP A 874 -1.02 16.57 -38.64
CA ASP A 874 -1.15 17.42 -39.81
C ASP A 874 -1.14 18.91 -39.46
N ASP A 875 -1.02 19.30 -38.19
CA ASP A 875 -0.93 20.70 -37.78
C ASP A 875 0.07 20.94 -36.62
N ALA A 876 -0.21 21.87 -35.70
CA ALA A 876 0.66 22.19 -34.56
C ALA A 876 -0.10 22.18 -33.23
N ASP A 877 -1.36 21.72 -33.24
CA ASP A 877 -2.15 21.46 -32.05
C ASP A 877 -1.88 20.03 -31.60
N CYS A 878 -0.99 19.87 -30.63
CA CYS A 878 -0.68 18.53 -30.15
C CYS A 878 -1.87 17.84 -29.44
N GLY A 879 -3.05 18.46 -29.32
CA GLY A 879 -4.19 18.01 -28.52
C GLY A 879 -4.80 16.67 -28.96
N ASP A 880 -4.80 16.41 -30.26
CA ASP A 880 -5.34 15.23 -30.93
C ASP A 880 -4.27 14.41 -31.68
N ASP A 881 -2.99 14.70 -31.47
CA ASP A 881 -1.88 14.00 -32.13
C ASP A 881 -1.07 13.11 -31.19
N THR A 882 -0.36 12.13 -31.78
CA THR A 882 0.78 11.48 -31.13
C THR A 882 1.79 12.55 -30.70
N ARG A 883 2.25 12.52 -29.45
CA ARG A 883 3.19 13.54 -28.90
C ARG A 883 4.13 13.00 -27.84
N ILE A 884 5.28 13.66 -27.67
CA ILE A 884 6.29 13.33 -26.64
C ILE A 884 6.72 14.57 -25.87
N SER A 885 6.79 14.46 -24.53
CA SER A 885 7.49 15.41 -23.66
C SER A 885 8.55 14.68 -22.85
N VAL A 886 9.64 15.38 -22.50
CA VAL A 886 10.75 14.80 -21.75
C VAL A 886 11.01 15.64 -20.50
N GLU A 887 10.97 15.00 -19.34
CA GLU A 887 11.34 15.58 -18.06
C GLU A 887 12.75 15.10 -17.69
N PHE A 888 13.62 16.01 -17.26
CA PHE A 888 15.02 15.71 -16.93
C PHE A 888 15.27 15.68 -15.42
N HIS A 889 16.23 14.87 -15.00
CA HIS A 889 16.92 15.10 -13.72
C HIS A 889 17.79 16.37 -13.82
N PRO A 890 18.17 17.01 -12.70
CA PRO A 890 19.19 18.06 -12.74
C PRO A 890 20.48 17.55 -13.38
N LEU A 891 21.05 18.32 -14.32
CA LEU A 891 22.30 17.96 -14.97
C LEU A 891 23.47 18.09 -14.00
N LEU A 892 24.33 17.08 -13.98
CA LEU A 892 25.62 17.14 -13.31
C LEU A 892 26.66 17.65 -14.31
N LEU A 893 27.26 18.80 -14.00
CA LEU A 893 28.23 19.47 -14.86
C LEU A 893 29.48 19.80 -14.06
N THR A 894 30.64 19.71 -14.69
CA THR A 894 31.86 20.31 -14.15
C THR A 894 32.17 21.60 -14.90
N LEU A 895 32.25 22.71 -14.19
CA LEU A 895 32.58 24.03 -14.70
C LEU A 895 34.05 24.39 -14.41
N VAL A 896 34.63 25.20 -15.30
CA VAL A 896 35.94 25.85 -15.12
C VAL A 896 35.81 27.35 -15.34
N ASP A 897 36.72 28.13 -14.78
CA ASP A 897 36.79 29.55 -15.06
C ASP A 897 37.14 29.79 -16.53
N ALA A 898 36.36 30.65 -17.20
CA ALA A 898 36.70 31.13 -18.52
C ALA A 898 38.02 31.93 -18.45
N PRO A 899 38.84 31.92 -19.51
CA PRO A 899 40.06 32.72 -19.53
C PRO A 899 39.75 34.20 -19.29
N GLU A 900 40.47 34.85 -18.38
CA GLU A 900 40.27 36.29 -18.13
C GLU A 900 40.48 37.08 -19.43
N PRO A 901 39.54 37.97 -19.80
CA PRO A 901 39.71 38.80 -20.99
C PRO A 901 40.91 39.75 -20.78
N PRO A 902 41.59 40.17 -21.87
CA PRO A 902 42.71 41.09 -21.76
C PRO A 902 42.32 42.38 -21.02
N PRO A 903 43.24 42.99 -20.24
CA PRO A 903 43.00 44.29 -19.64
C PRO A 903 42.61 45.31 -20.71
N ASP A 904 41.65 46.18 -20.39
CA ASP A 904 41.00 47.18 -21.27
C ASP A 904 39.88 46.65 -22.19
N THR A 905 39.33 45.46 -21.92
CA THR A 905 38.10 44.97 -22.57
C THR A 905 36.86 45.44 -21.80
N PHE A 906 35.81 45.85 -22.51
CA PHE A 906 34.51 46.25 -21.93
C PHE A 906 33.37 45.76 -22.82
N GLU A 907 32.21 45.51 -22.22
CA GLU A 907 31.02 45.01 -22.91
C GLU A 907 30.22 46.17 -23.53
N VAL A 908 29.63 45.90 -24.68
CA VAL A 908 28.73 46.83 -25.36
C VAL A 908 27.52 46.05 -25.85
N GLU A 909 26.35 46.39 -25.34
CA GLU A 909 25.08 45.92 -25.90
C GLU A 909 24.73 46.75 -27.14
N VAL A 910 24.36 46.08 -28.22
CA VAL A 910 24.13 46.71 -29.53
C VAL A 910 22.77 46.27 -30.07
N GLU A 911 21.87 47.24 -30.27
CA GLU A 911 20.63 47.01 -31.00
C GLU A 911 20.90 47.07 -32.50
N LEU A 912 20.66 45.95 -33.20
CA LEU A 912 20.94 45.82 -34.63
C LEU A 912 19.71 46.25 -35.46
N PRO A 913 19.89 47.00 -36.57
CA PRO A 913 18.78 47.38 -37.42
C PRO A 913 18.21 46.15 -38.15
N PRO A 914 16.90 46.13 -38.49
CA PRO A 914 16.32 45.07 -39.29
C PRO A 914 17.00 44.99 -40.66
N THR A 915 17.31 43.78 -41.11
CA THR A 915 17.90 43.55 -42.44
C THR A 915 16.87 43.83 -43.54
N SER A 916 17.33 44.36 -44.67
CA SER A 916 16.48 44.49 -45.86
C SER A 916 16.11 43.12 -46.45
N TRP A 917 15.02 43.06 -47.23
CA TRP A 917 14.66 41.87 -48.00
C TRP A 917 15.86 41.29 -48.77
N LEU A 918 16.10 39.98 -48.56
CA LEU A 918 17.14 39.21 -49.23
C LEU A 918 16.50 38.43 -50.37
N CYS A 919 16.51 39.01 -51.56
CA CYS A 919 16.10 38.35 -52.80
C CYS A 919 17.37 37.77 -53.48
N ASP A 920 17.23 36.89 -54.48
CA ASP A 920 18.30 36.14 -55.20
C ASP A 920 18.48 34.68 -54.74
N LEU A 921 17.39 33.92 -54.65
CA LEU A 921 17.48 32.47 -54.45
C LEU A 921 17.95 31.78 -55.74
N ARG A 922 18.99 30.97 -55.64
CA ARG A 922 19.50 30.16 -56.76
C ARG A 922 18.66 28.89 -56.89
N LEU A 923 18.06 28.70 -58.06
CA LEU A 923 17.46 27.41 -58.43
C LEU A 923 18.54 26.31 -58.51
N VAL A 924 18.37 25.25 -57.72
CA VAL A 924 19.25 24.07 -57.66
C VAL A 924 18.70 22.95 -58.56
N ARG A 925 17.39 22.72 -58.53
CA ARG A 925 16.67 21.66 -59.29
C ARG A 925 15.19 22.04 -59.46
N GLY A 926 14.51 21.50 -60.48
CA GLY A 926 13.08 21.69 -60.76
C GLY A 926 12.79 22.88 -61.67
N ASP A 927 11.59 23.44 -61.59
CA ASP A 927 11.23 24.71 -62.23
C ASP A 927 11.29 25.88 -61.23
N ARG A 928 10.67 27.03 -61.51
CA ARG A 928 10.74 28.19 -60.61
C ARG A 928 9.44 28.43 -59.86
N GLU A 929 8.61 27.39 -59.73
CA GLU A 929 7.28 27.46 -59.16
C GLU A 929 7.17 26.36 -58.07
N PHE A 930 6.52 26.66 -56.95
CA PHE A 930 6.25 25.69 -55.87
C PHE A 930 4.83 25.09 -55.93
N GLY A 931 4.14 25.27 -57.06
CA GLY A 931 2.90 24.56 -57.41
C GLY A 931 1.67 24.81 -56.53
N GLY A 932 1.72 25.77 -55.61
CA GLY A 932 0.68 25.99 -54.59
C GLY A 932 0.67 24.96 -53.45
N ASN A 933 1.68 24.08 -53.41
CA ASN A 933 1.91 23.14 -52.31
C ASN A 933 2.76 23.77 -51.19
N GLY A 934 3.49 24.85 -51.53
CA GLY A 934 4.40 25.56 -50.65
C GLY A 934 5.70 24.79 -50.34
N PRO A 935 6.81 25.49 -50.04
CA PRO A 935 8.09 24.83 -49.76
C PRO A 935 8.29 24.45 -48.29
N HIS A 936 9.01 23.35 -48.06
CA HIS A 936 9.78 23.08 -46.85
C HIS A 936 11.00 24.01 -46.80
N ILE A 937 11.14 24.82 -45.75
CA ILE A 937 12.13 25.87 -45.64
C ILE A 937 13.04 25.63 -44.45
N VAL A 938 14.34 25.49 -44.73
CA VAL A 938 15.42 25.48 -43.74
C VAL A 938 16.19 26.80 -43.85
N ALA A 939 16.14 27.63 -42.81
CA ALA A 939 16.86 28.89 -42.73
C ALA A 939 17.79 28.93 -41.52
N SER A 940 18.96 29.55 -41.67
CA SER A 940 19.90 29.76 -40.55
C SER A 940 20.62 31.09 -40.63
N VAL A 941 20.87 31.67 -39.47
CA VAL A 941 21.61 32.91 -39.26
C VAL A 941 22.79 32.60 -38.35
N PHE A 942 23.99 32.94 -38.78
CA PHE A 942 25.21 32.87 -37.98
C PHE A 942 25.83 34.26 -37.86
N VAL A 943 25.98 34.74 -36.63
CA VAL A 943 26.60 36.03 -36.30
C VAL A 943 28.02 35.77 -35.77
N GLY A 944 29.00 36.44 -36.38
CA GLY A 944 30.41 36.25 -36.04
C GLY A 944 31.24 37.50 -36.27
N PRO A 945 32.43 37.59 -35.64
CA PRO A 945 33.38 38.65 -35.95
C PRO A 945 33.84 38.53 -37.41
N GLY A 946 33.90 39.67 -38.10
CA GLY A 946 34.43 39.78 -39.44
C GLY A 946 35.95 39.62 -39.46
N LEU A 947 36.48 39.25 -40.63
CA LEU A 947 37.92 39.02 -40.84
C LEU A 947 38.79 40.27 -40.62
N ASP A 948 38.17 41.45 -40.57
CA ASP A 948 38.84 42.72 -40.29
C ASP A 948 39.06 43.00 -38.78
N GLY A 949 38.54 42.12 -37.91
CA GLY A 949 38.64 42.23 -36.45
C GLY A 949 37.87 43.41 -35.85
N ARG A 950 37.05 44.11 -36.66
CA ARG A 950 36.30 45.31 -36.24
C ARG A 950 34.83 45.25 -36.60
N SER A 951 34.46 44.47 -37.60
CA SER A 951 33.08 44.26 -37.98
C SER A 951 32.50 43.01 -37.30
N VAL A 952 31.19 43.01 -37.13
CA VAL A 952 30.40 41.81 -36.86
C VAL A 952 29.52 41.59 -38.09
N GLY A 953 29.57 40.38 -38.64
CA GLY A 953 28.82 39.99 -39.82
C GLY A 953 27.81 38.91 -39.51
N ALA A 954 26.65 38.96 -40.19
CA ALA A 954 25.67 37.90 -40.23
C ALA A 954 25.80 37.13 -41.55
N ARG A 955 25.97 35.81 -41.47
CA ARG A 955 25.80 34.88 -42.58
C ARG A 955 24.40 34.29 -42.50
N ILE A 956 23.60 34.50 -43.52
CA ILE A 956 22.21 34.04 -43.59
C ILE A 956 22.12 33.02 -44.72
N GLN A 957 21.57 31.86 -44.44
CA GLN A 957 21.39 30.78 -45.41
C GLN A 957 19.92 30.37 -45.45
N LEU A 958 19.41 30.07 -46.63
CA LEU A 958 18.05 29.58 -46.83
C LEU A 958 18.07 28.47 -47.87
N ARG A 959 17.33 27.40 -47.61
CA ARG A 959 17.01 26.34 -48.56
C ARG A 959 15.49 26.13 -48.55
N ALA A 960 14.89 26.13 -49.72
CA ALA A 960 13.47 25.87 -49.94
C ALA A 960 13.30 24.68 -50.87
N GLU A 961 12.46 23.72 -50.50
CA GLU A 961 12.23 22.46 -51.22
C GLU A 961 10.73 22.19 -51.33
N GLU A 962 10.23 21.93 -52.53
CA GLU A 962 8.81 21.63 -52.77
C GLU A 962 8.43 20.27 -52.18
N ALA A 963 7.40 20.22 -51.33
CA ALA A 963 6.93 18.98 -50.70
C ALA A 963 5.40 18.85 -50.82
N PRO A 964 4.86 17.97 -51.69
CA PRO A 964 5.53 17.09 -52.65
C PRO A 964 5.85 17.80 -53.98
N GLY A 965 7.08 17.64 -54.50
CA GLY A 965 7.47 18.23 -55.78
C GLY A 965 8.93 17.99 -56.20
N ASP A 966 9.46 18.75 -57.18
CA ASP A 966 10.84 18.59 -57.69
C ASP A 966 11.71 19.85 -57.66
N THR A 967 11.16 20.98 -57.18
CA THR A 967 11.84 22.27 -57.10
C THR A 967 12.63 22.46 -55.79
N ILE A 968 13.92 22.79 -55.92
CA ILE A 968 14.84 23.12 -54.81
C ILE A 968 15.54 24.45 -55.11
N ALA A 969 15.50 25.40 -54.18
CA ALA A 969 16.19 26.68 -54.28
C ALA A 969 17.02 26.98 -53.02
N GLU A 970 18.17 27.62 -53.19
CA GLU A 970 19.10 27.93 -52.09
C GLU A 970 19.65 29.36 -52.19
N GLY A 971 19.85 30.01 -51.05
CA GLY A 971 20.47 31.33 -50.93
C GLY A 971 21.49 31.37 -49.80
N THR A 972 22.53 32.18 -49.98
CA THR A 972 23.48 32.50 -48.92
C THR A 972 23.92 33.95 -49.04
N TRP A 973 23.70 34.72 -47.98
CA TRP A 973 24.02 36.14 -47.91
C TRP A 973 24.96 36.39 -46.73
N ILE A 974 25.88 37.35 -46.91
CA ILE A 974 26.78 37.79 -45.84
C ILE A 974 26.62 39.31 -45.73
N GLN A 975 26.17 39.78 -44.57
CA GLN A 975 25.94 41.20 -44.33
C GLN A 975 26.75 41.70 -43.14
N PRO A 976 27.45 42.84 -43.23
CA PRO A 976 27.98 43.52 -42.06
C PRO A 976 26.81 44.14 -41.30
N ILE A 977 26.64 43.75 -40.03
CA ILE A 977 25.53 44.20 -39.17
C ILE A 977 26.00 45.21 -38.13
N TRP A 978 27.29 45.20 -37.77
CA TRP A 978 27.87 46.19 -36.88
C TRP A 978 29.37 46.43 -37.13
N THR A 979 29.89 47.57 -36.71
CA THR A 979 31.32 47.89 -36.75
C THR A 979 31.74 48.67 -35.52
N ALA A 980 32.82 48.22 -34.87
CA ALA A 980 33.35 48.83 -33.67
C ALA A 980 33.83 50.28 -33.91
N PRO A 981 33.58 51.21 -32.97
CA PRO A 981 34.10 52.58 -33.00
C PRO A 981 35.60 52.67 -33.27
N ALA A 982 36.05 53.83 -33.77
CA ALA A 982 37.46 54.05 -34.09
C ALA A 982 38.38 53.80 -32.89
N GLY A 983 39.37 52.92 -33.06
CA GLY A 983 40.32 52.52 -32.02
C GLY A 983 39.92 51.28 -31.22
N GLN A 984 38.75 50.69 -31.48
CA GLN A 984 38.25 49.48 -30.82
C GLN A 984 38.21 48.30 -31.80
N ARG A 985 38.30 47.07 -31.25
CA ARG A 985 38.22 45.80 -31.98
C ARG A 985 37.23 44.88 -31.29
N VAL A 986 36.57 44.01 -32.06
CA VAL A 986 35.73 42.95 -31.49
C VAL A 986 36.66 41.89 -30.94
N VAL A 987 36.56 41.62 -29.64
CA VAL A 987 37.33 40.55 -28.98
C VAL A 987 36.52 39.26 -28.99
N GLU A 988 35.24 39.34 -28.66
CA GLU A 988 34.33 38.21 -28.54
C GLU A 988 32.88 38.67 -28.72
N LEU A 989 31.99 37.74 -29.07
CA LEU A 989 30.54 37.91 -29.04
C LEU A 989 29.99 37.14 -27.82
N LEU A 990 29.24 37.82 -26.95
CA LEU A 990 28.67 37.22 -25.74
C LEU A 990 27.27 36.65 -25.97
N SER A 991 26.55 37.12 -26.99
CA SER A 991 25.25 36.58 -27.39
C SER A 991 25.39 35.26 -28.16
N PRO A 992 24.41 34.35 -28.09
CA PRO A 992 24.41 33.13 -28.90
C PRO A 992 24.61 33.44 -30.40
N PRO A 993 25.57 32.78 -31.07
CA PRO A 993 25.98 33.18 -32.42
C PRO A 993 25.07 32.60 -33.52
N ARG A 994 24.11 31.73 -33.18
CA ARG A 994 23.25 31.07 -34.17
C ARG A 994 21.76 31.29 -33.88
N ALA A 995 20.99 31.41 -34.94
CA ALA A 995 19.54 31.22 -34.95
C ALA A 995 19.17 30.37 -36.18
N ALA A 996 18.18 29.50 -36.08
CA ALA A 996 17.71 28.67 -37.19
C ALA A 996 16.19 28.51 -37.17
N ALA A 997 15.61 28.23 -38.31
CA ALA A 997 14.20 27.92 -38.51
C ALA A 997 14.09 26.76 -39.50
N ASP A 998 13.21 25.81 -39.21
CA ASP A 998 12.86 24.70 -40.08
C ASP A 998 11.34 24.54 -40.05
N PHE A 999 10.67 24.71 -41.19
CA PHE A 999 9.20 24.65 -41.26
C PHE A 999 8.70 24.45 -42.69
N THR A 1000 7.48 23.94 -42.85
CA THR A 1000 6.81 23.82 -44.16
C THR A 1000 5.75 24.91 -44.33
N SER A 1001 5.84 25.68 -45.41
CA SER A 1001 4.80 26.64 -45.80
C SER A 1001 3.67 25.93 -46.53
N ARG A 1002 2.40 26.13 -46.15
CA ARG A 1002 1.24 25.47 -46.79
C ARG A 1002 0.31 26.50 -47.46
N GLY A 1003 0.24 26.49 -48.81
CA GLY A 1003 -0.80 27.15 -49.62
C GLY A 1003 -0.55 28.59 -50.11
N HIS A 1004 -1.32 29.01 -51.12
CA HIS A 1004 -1.26 30.34 -51.73
C HIS A 1004 -1.94 31.44 -50.87
N GLY A 1005 -1.15 32.28 -50.19
CA GLY A 1005 -1.68 33.52 -49.61
C GLY A 1005 -0.77 34.22 -48.60
N LEU A 1006 -0.83 35.55 -48.59
CA LEU A 1006 -0.09 36.45 -47.67
C LEU A 1006 -0.47 36.31 -46.17
N GLN A 1007 -1.26 35.31 -45.76
CA GLN A 1007 -1.89 35.27 -44.43
C GLN A 1007 -1.49 34.08 -43.53
N ASP A 1008 -0.80 33.04 -44.03
CA ASP A 1008 -0.48 31.84 -43.24
C ASP A 1008 1.00 31.66 -42.85
N ILE A 1009 1.79 32.75 -42.87
CA ILE A 1009 3.16 32.70 -42.34
C ILE A 1009 3.13 33.14 -40.87
N ARG A 1010 2.81 32.22 -39.96
CA ARG A 1010 3.23 32.42 -38.55
C ARG A 1010 4.77 32.45 -38.55
N PRO A 1011 5.42 33.38 -37.85
CA PRO A 1011 6.88 33.42 -37.78
C PRO A 1011 7.36 32.08 -37.22
N PRO A 1012 8.31 31.38 -37.88
CA PRO A 1012 8.83 30.11 -37.37
C PRO A 1012 9.41 30.31 -35.97
N GLN A 1013 9.22 29.33 -35.08
CA GLN A 1013 9.86 29.34 -33.78
C GLN A 1013 11.38 29.24 -34.00
N LEU A 1014 12.11 30.30 -33.67
CA LEU A 1014 13.55 30.36 -33.89
C LEU A 1014 14.29 29.53 -32.85
N ILE A 1015 15.16 28.64 -33.31
CA ILE A 1015 16.08 27.87 -32.48
C ILE A 1015 17.39 28.67 -32.36
N GLY A 1016 17.72 29.15 -31.17
CA GLY A 1016 18.92 29.95 -30.89
C GLY A 1016 18.65 31.46 -30.71
N GLY A 1017 19.68 32.22 -30.33
CA GLY A 1017 19.54 33.61 -29.86
C GLY A 1017 20.04 34.72 -30.79
N ALA A 1018 20.57 34.36 -31.97
CA ALA A 1018 21.18 35.36 -32.87
C ALA A 1018 20.19 36.24 -33.63
N ALA A 1019 18.90 35.88 -33.65
CA ALA A 1019 17.84 36.63 -34.32
C ALA A 1019 16.56 36.62 -33.46
N GLN A 1020 15.84 37.75 -33.41
CA GLN A 1020 14.56 37.85 -32.70
C GLN A 1020 13.38 37.37 -33.56
N ARG A 1021 13.49 37.46 -34.89
CA ARG A 1021 12.48 37.04 -35.87
C ARG A 1021 13.13 36.79 -37.21
N LEU A 1022 12.62 35.81 -37.96
CA LEU A 1022 12.97 35.55 -39.35
C LEU A 1022 11.69 35.60 -40.19
N GLU A 1023 11.62 36.54 -41.12
CA GLU A 1023 10.45 36.74 -41.98
C GLU A 1023 10.79 36.25 -43.39
N ILE A 1024 10.05 35.26 -43.89
CA ILE A 1024 10.23 34.67 -45.23
C ILE A 1024 8.97 34.93 -46.04
N TYR A 1025 9.12 35.30 -47.31
CA TYR A 1025 8.01 35.57 -48.22
C TYR A 1025 8.21 34.75 -49.50
N GLY A 1026 7.22 33.93 -49.85
CA GLY A 1026 7.23 33.01 -51.01
C GLY A 1026 5.86 32.36 -51.24
N ASP A 1027 5.73 31.54 -52.30
CA ASP A 1027 4.49 30.92 -52.81
C ASP A 1027 3.45 31.92 -53.33
N THR A 1028 3.84 32.63 -54.39
CA THR A 1028 3.00 33.53 -55.17
C THR A 1028 2.44 32.78 -56.39
N ALA A 1029 1.35 33.29 -57.00
CA ALA A 1029 0.79 32.70 -58.23
C ALA A 1029 1.68 32.90 -59.49
N GLY A 1030 3.00 32.94 -59.33
CA GLY A 1030 4.00 33.26 -60.35
C GLY A 1030 5.37 32.64 -60.04
N THR A 1031 6.46 33.23 -60.56
CA THR A 1031 7.83 32.71 -60.36
C THR A 1031 8.27 32.94 -58.91
N ASP A 1032 8.31 31.88 -58.10
CA ASP A 1032 8.61 31.92 -56.67
C ASP A 1032 10.11 31.95 -56.35
N VAL A 1033 10.95 31.55 -57.31
CA VAL A 1033 12.41 31.57 -57.19
C VAL A 1033 12.98 32.73 -58.03
N SER A 1034 13.34 33.83 -57.36
CA SER A 1034 13.95 35.03 -57.97
C SER A 1034 15.26 35.46 -57.31
#